data_AF-A0A8C5CKH4-F1
#
_entry.id   AF-A0A8C5CKH4-F1
#
_cell.length_a   1.000
_cell.length_b   1.000
_cell.length_c   1.000
_cell.angle_alpha   90.00
_cell.angle_beta   90.00
_cell.angle_gamma   90.00
#
_symmetry.space_group_name_H-M   'P 1'
#
loop_
_entity.id
_entity.type
_entity.pdbx_description
1 polymer ?
#
loop_
_entity_poly.entity_id
_entity_poly.type
_entity_poly.pdbx_seq_one_letter_code
_entity_poly.pdbx_strand_id
1 'polypeptide(L)'
;MRYPRPVTQMYSHFLRVQSIQADRKYHGRAETDPEWSSESREIIVSLGKLAFNQLENGNLIFYKADLAECGIDIRAASVYSGVFTEIFKEECGLYQDKVFCFVHLSIQEFLAALYVFLSFIDNEVNLFTEEQPTSGEGKHILFYQSAVDKALQSENGHLDLFLRFLLGLSLETNQIVLKGLLGQTGSRSGTNKETVSYIKEKICGDLSPERSINLFHCLNELNDCSLVEKIQRSLTSGSLFKTRVSPAQWSALVFILLSSEEELDVFDLKKYSASVEGLLRLLPVVKASKTSLLNGCHLSERCCGALASVLSSNSSSLRELDLSTNDLKDSGVKRLSAGLGSPYCTLETLRLNRCQLSERCCEALASVLSSSASSLRELDMSNNDLQDSGVKLLSAGLGSPHCTLKTLRLNRCHLSERCCEALASVLRSNSSSLSKLDLSNNDLQDSGVKLLSAGLGSPHCTLETLSLSGCLVTQEGCASLASALSSNPSHLRELDLSYNHPGHSGAALLCAGLEDPHWRLDTVSVEHGGVWRLKPALKKYACELTLDPNKANRRLSLSEDNRKVTGFGEDQSCPDHPERFALRPQVLCREALTGHCYWEVEREGRALLGVTYRGITRRGEGVDSLLGRNNKSWILVCHDDSYFAWYNGRGTDIVLPSSGSHQSRSVSGPACWLSVLLQSVPRWRRVLRHTDTHPHLPFLLHPGGPPPCVWVPCALFNCRFLSVSVSVIVPLLSLSPPPPPSRRTHADINPHAYINPHAYINTHTYINTNVPTHEHIYTNMLCKYQCCQFNALLTALTQANFNGVFSFLRGINVLLAWQTL
;
A
#
# COMPACT_ATOMS: atom_id res chain seq x y z
N MET A 1 -20.97 9.09 2.64
CA MET A 1 -21.24 7.83 3.37
C MET A 1 -22.64 7.90 3.97
N ARG A 2 -23.50 6.93 3.65
CA ARG A 2 -24.67 6.57 4.46
C ARG A 2 -24.27 5.40 5.37
N TYR A 3 -24.96 5.20 6.48
CA TYR A 3 -24.72 4.06 7.37
C TYR A 3 -25.37 2.78 6.80
N PRO A 4 -24.75 1.60 6.96
CA PRO A 4 -25.34 0.35 6.51
C PRO A 4 -26.63 0.05 7.30
N ARG A 5 -27.65 -0.45 6.61
CA ARG A 5 -28.93 -0.81 7.25
C ARG A 5 -28.73 -2.02 8.18
N PRO A 6 -29.47 -2.12 9.31
CA PRO A 6 -29.47 -3.31 10.16
C PRO A 6 -29.78 -4.59 9.36
N VAL A 7 -28.89 -5.57 9.42
CA VAL A 7 -29.04 -6.86 8.74
C VAL A 7 -30.19 -7.65 9.38
N THR A 8 -30.46 -7.43 10.66
CA THR A 8 -31.59 -8.07 11.36
C THR A 8 -32.94 -7.71 10.75
N GLN A 9 -33.13 -6.47 10.31
CA GLN A 9 -34.35 -6.05 9.61
C GLN A 9 -34.53 -6.83 8.30
N MET A 10 -33.42 -7.04 7.59
CA MET A 10 -33.37 -7.73 6.30
C MET A 10 -33.72 -9.22 6.42
N TYR A 11 -33.19 -9.91 7.43
CA TYR A 11 -33.52 -11.32 7.69
C TYR A 11 -34.94 -11.49 8.25
N SER A 12 -35.43 -10.53 9.05
CA SER A 12 -36.83 -10.48 9.50
C SER A 12 -37.81 -10.38 8.32
N HIS A 13 -37.50 -9.53 7.32
CA HIS A 13 -38.28 -9.46 6.08
C HIS A 13 -38.20 -10.75 5.26
N PHE A 14 -37.02 -11.35 5.15
CA PHE A 14 -36.84 -12.64 4.45
C PHE A 14 -37.70 -13.75 5.07
N LEU A 15 -37.66 -13.92 6.40
CA LEU A 15 -38.46 -14.94 7.09
C LEU A 15 -39.96 -14.69 6.90
N ARG A 16 -40.44 -13.45 7.07
CA ARG A 16 -41.86 -13.11 6.81
C ARG A 16 -42.29 -13.46 5.38
N VAL A 17 -41.45 -13.21 4.38
CA VAL A 17 -41.74 -13.58 2.97
C VAL A 17 -41.78 -15.09 2.78
N GLN A 18 -40.84 -15.84 3.36
CA GLN A 18 -40.85 -17.31 3.31
C GLN A 18 -42.11 -17.89 3.95
N SER A 19 -42.52 -17.39 5.12
CA SER A 19 -43.75 -17.83 5.82
C SER A 19 -45.02 -17.54 5.03
N ILE A 20 -45.14 -16.36 4.41
CA ILE A 20 -46.28 -16.01 3.56
C ILE A 20 -46.32 -16.91 2.30
N GLN A 21 -45.16 -17.24 1.73
CA GLN A 21 -45.08 -18.17 0.58
C GLN A 21 -45.45 -19.61 0.99
N ALA A 22 -45.03 -20.06 2.17
CA ALA A 22 -45.42 -21.34 2.77
C ALA A 22 -46.95 -21.44 2.99
N ASP A 23 -47.53 -20.51 3.74
CA ASP A 23 -48.97 -20.46 4.05
C ASP A 23 -49.82 -20.39 2.75
N ARG A 24 -49.40 -19.62 1.73
CA ARG A 24 -50.10 -19.57 0.43
C ARG A 24 -49.98 -20.88 -0.36
N LYS A 25 -48.79 -21.47 -0.44
CA LYS A 25 -48.52 -22.62 -1.33
C LYS A 25 -49.05 -23.95 -0.79
N TYR A 26 -49.07 -24.14 0.53
CA TYR A 26 -49.41 -25.43 1.15
C TYR A 26 -50.65 -25.37 2.06
N HIS A 27 -51.06 -24.19 2.53
CA HIS A 27 -52.23 -24.02 3.40
C HIS A 27 -53.37 -23.19 2.75
N GLY A 28 -53.20 -22.74 1.49
CA GLY A 28 -54.27 -22.19 0.66
C GLY A 28 -54.87 -20.85 1.13
N ARG A 29 -54.17 -20.12 1.99
CA ARG A 29 -54.66 -18.88 2.62
C ARG A 29 -54.89 -17.72 1.63
N ALA A 30 -55.88 -16.89 1.97
CA ALA A 30 -56.23 -15.67 1.25
C ALA A 30 -55.47 -14.44 1.79
N GLU A 31 -55.46 -13.33 1.04
CA GLU A 31 -54.78 -12.10 1.47
C GLU A 31 -55.46 -11.38 2.66
N THR A 32 -56.62 -11.86 3.10
CA THR A 32 -57.37 -11.36 4.27
C THR A 32 -57.06 -12.11 5.57
N ASP A 33 -56.32 -13.21 5.52
CA ASP A 33 -56.01 -14.03 6.70
C ASP A 33 -54.92 -13.37 7.59
N PRO A 34 -54.86 -13.69 8.90
CA PRO A 34 -53.77 -13.23 9.75
C PRO A 34 -52.40 -13.65 9.20
N GLU A 35 -51.41 -12.73 9.21
CA GLU A 35 -50.12 -12.89 8.52
C GLU A 35 -49.30 -14.15 8.86
N TRP A 36 -49.65 -14.85 9.95
CA TRP A 36 -48.98 -16.06 10.42
C TRP A 36 -50.03 -17.07 10.90
N SER A 37 -50.09 -18.25 10.26
CA SER A 37 -50.82 -19.41 10.80
C SER A 37 -50.27 -19.87 12.15
N SER A 38 -51.02 -20.70 12.87
CA SER A 38 -50.58 -21.36 14.11
C SER A 38 -49.41 -22.30 13.82
N GLU A 39 -49.61 -23.12 12.80
CA GLU A 39 -48.72 -24.15 12.30
C GLU A 39 -47.38 -23.56 11.85
N SER A 40 -47.39 -22.45 11.08
CA SER A 40 -46.15 -21.77 10.68
C SER A 40 -45.39 -21.13 11.84
N ARG A 41 -46.03 -20.77 12.96
CA ARG A 41 -45.30 -20.32 14.17
C ARG A 41 -44.61 -21.47 14.86
N GLU A 42 -45.33 -22.57 15.09
CA GLU A 42 -44.79 -23.79 15.72
C GLU A 42 -43.59 -24.33 14.92
N ILE A 43 -43.72 -24.44 13.59
CA ILE A 43 -42.63 -24.88 12.71
C ILE A 43 -41.39 -23.96 12.83
N ILE A 44 -41.57 -22.64 12.91
CA ILE A 44 -40.46 -21.69 13.00
C ILE A 44 -39.81 -21.69 14.38
N VAL A 45 -40.57 -21.86 15.47
CA VAL A 45 -40.02 -22.05 16.82
C VAL A 45 -39.19 -23.33 16.88
N SER A 46 -39.69 -24.45 16.33
CA SER A 46 -38.94 -25.71 16.26
C SER A 46 -37.70 -25.64 15.37
N LEU A 47 -37.79 -24.98 14.19
CA LEU A 47 -36.62 -24.73 13.33
C LEU A 47 -35.58 -23.84 14.02
N GLY A 48 -36.01 -22.86 14.81
CA GLY A 48 -35.11 -22.02 15.61
C GLY A 48 -34.46 -22.75 16.77
N LYS A 49 -35.20 -23.65 17.46
CA LYS A 49 -34.64 -24.57 18.47
C LYS A 49 -33.54 -25.44 17.86
N LEU A 50 -33.83 -26.07 16.71
CA LEU A 50 -32.85 -26.87 15.96
C LEU A 50 -31.64 -26.01 15.58
N ALA A 51 -31.87 -24.82 15.05
CA ALA A 51 -30.80 -23.92 14.64
C ALA A 51 -29.87 -23.55 15.80
N PHE A 52 -30.44 -23.25 16.98
CA PHE A 52 -29.69 -22.96 18.20
C PHE A 52 -28.89 -24.16 18.70
N ASN A 53 -29.54 -25.31 18.90
CA ASN A 53 -28.88 -26.54 19.37
C ASN A 53 -27.71 -26.94 18.47
N GLN A 54 -27.90 -26.89 17.14
CA GLN A 54 -26.84 -27.25 16.19
C GLN A 54 -25.75 -26.17 16.09
N LEU A 55 -26.08 -24.89 16.30
CA LEU A 55 -25.08 -23.81 16.37
C LEU A 55 -24.17 -23.96 17.61
N GLU A 56 -24.73 -24.26 18.79
CA GLU A 56 -23.93 -24.52 20.00
C GLU A 56 -23.04 -25.76 19.86
N ASN A 57 -23.51 -26.81 19.17
CA ASN A 57 -22.73 -28.01 18.86
C ASN A 57 -21.71 -27.80 17.73
N GLY A 58 -21.68 -26.65 17.05
CA GLY A 58 -20.81 -26.38 15.89
C GLY A 58 -21.19 -27.12 14.59
N ASN A 59 -22.40 -27.66 14.52
CA ASN A 59 -22.88 -28.50 13.43
C ASN A 59 -23.53 -27.69 12.29
N LEU A 60 -23.06 -27.92 11.06
CA LEU A 60 -23.67 -27.41 9.82
C LEU A 60 -24.60 -28.41 9.13
N ILE A 61 -24.50 -29.70 9.49
CA ILE A 61 -25.29 -30.81 8.95
C ILE A 61 -25.86 -31.59 10.13
N PHE A 62 -27.13 -31.98 10.03
CA PHE A 62 -27.86 -32.73 11.06
C PHE A 62 -28.76 -33.80 10.44
N TYR A 63 -29.23 -34.74 11.25
CA TYR A 63 -29.90 -35.96 10.83
C TYR A 63 -31.39 -35.95 11.19
N LYS A 64 -32.10 -37.00 10.78
CA LYS A 64 -33.51 -37.22 11.13
C LYS A 64 -33.76 -37.31 12.65
N ALA A 65 -32.76 -37.69 13.44
CA ALA A 65 -32.86 -37.76 14.91
C ALA A 65 -33.00 -36.35 15.52
N ASP A 66 -32.13 -35.42 15.11
CA ASP A 66 -32.11 -34.03 15.58
C ASP A 66 -33.44 -33.30 15.28
N LEU A 67 -34.03 -33.58 14.11
CA LEU A 67 -35.35 -33.08 13.73
C LEU A 67 -36.45 -33.58 14.68
N ALA A 68 -36.43 -34.87 15.04
CA ALA A 68 -37.41 -35.45 15.95
C ALA A 68 -37.28 -34.89 17.38
N GLU A 69 -36.06 -34.66 17.87
CA GLU A 69 -35.80 -34.01 19.17
C GLU A 69 -36.26 -32.54 19.22
N CYS A 70 -36.29 -31.87 18.07
CA CYS A 70 -36.85 -30.53 17.91
C CYS A 70 -38.35 -30.52 17.59
N GLY A 71 -39.01 -31.68 17.51
CA GLY A 71 -40.45 -31.81 17.24
C GLY A 71 -40.88 -31.65 15.77
N ILE A 72 -39.95 -31.79 14.83
CA ILE A 72 -40.15 -31.47 13.40
C ILE A 72 -40.53 -32.72 12.59
N ASP A 73 -41.75 -32.77 12.02
CA ASP A 73 -42.02 -33.66 10.88
C ASP A 73 -41.28 -33.11 9.65
N ILE A 74 -40.45 -33.93 9.01
CA ILE A 74 -39.74 -33.62 7.75
C ILE A 74 -40.70 -33.04 6.70
N ARG A 75 -41.96 -33.52 6.64
CA ARG A 75 -42.97 -33.00 5.70
C ARG A 75 -43.34 -31.55 6.01
N ALA A 76 -43.48 -31.19 7.28
CA ALA A 76 -43.71 -29.81 7.70
C ALA A 76 -42.47 -28.92 7.46
N ALA A 77 -41.26 -29.43 7.70
CA ALA A 77 -40.02 -28.72 7.39
C ALA A 77 -39.84 -28.48 5.87
N SER A 78 -40.23 -29.45 5.02
CA SER A 78 -40.09 -29.37 3.55
C SER A 78 -40.91 -28.25 2.89
N VAL A 79 -41.88 -27.69 3.60
CA VAL A 79 -42.61 -26.47 3.22
C VAL A 79 -41.66 -25.26 3.12
N TYR A 80 -40.69 -25.17 4.03
CA TYR A 80 -39.74 -24.06 4.18
C TYR A 80 -38.45 -24.24 3.36
N SER A 81 -38.59 -24.70 2.12
CA SER A 81 -37.48 -25.02 1.19
C SER A 81 -36.49 -23.88 0.89
N GLY A 82 -36.81 -22.61 1.16
CA GLY A 82 -35.87 -21.49 1.07
C GLY A 82 -35.01 -21.27 2.33
N VAL A 83 -35.31 -21.98 3.41
CA VAL A 83 -34.67 -21.88 4.74
C VAL A 83 -33.89 -23.16 5.06
N PHE A 84 -34.49 -24.30 4.74
CA PHE A 84 -34.10 -25.66 5.09
C PHE A 84 -34.02 -26.53 3.84
N THR A 85 -33.00 -27.38 3.71
CA THR A 85 -32.88 -28.34 2.59
C THR A 85 -32.51 -29.73 3.06
N GLU A 86 -33.07 -30.74 2.39
CA GLU A 86 -32.55 -32.11 2.42
C GLU A 86 -31.37 -32.21 1.44
N ILE A 87 -30.37 -33.03 1.78
CA ILE A 87 -29.23 -33.38 0.94
C ILE A 87 -29.15 -34.92 0.88
N PHE A 88 -29.00 -35.45 -0.33
CA PHE A 88 -28.84 -36.89 -0.56
C PHE A 88 -27.39 -37.30 -0.30
N LYS A 89 -27.20 -38.24 0.63
CA LYS A 89 -25.92 -38.88 0.90
C LYS A 89 -25.77 -40.11 -0.01
N GLU A 90 -25.04 -39.97 -1.11
CA GLU A 90 -24.73 -41.09 -2.02
C GLU A 90 -23.49 -41.85 -1.52
N GLU A 91 -23.66 -42.64 -0.45
CA GLU A 91 -22.64 -43.60 -0.02
C GLU A 91 -22.67 -44.86 -0.88
N CYS A 92 -21.48 -45.43 -1.11
CA CYS A 92 -21.28 -46.61 -1.96
C CYS A 92 -21.84 -47.90 -1.32
N GLY A 93 -23.16 -48.08 -1.38
CA GLY A 93 -23.79 -49.40 -1.48
C GLY A 93 -24.97 -49.69 -0.54
N LEU A 94 -24.95 -49.23 0.73
CA LEU A 94 -25.80 -49.86 1.76
C LEU A 94 -26.59 -48.94 2.72
N TYR A 95 -26.28 -47.65 2.84
CA TYR A 95 -27.06 -46.72 3.68
C TYR A 95 -27.29 -45.38 2.98
N GLN A 96 -28.57 -45.01 2.80
CA GLN A 96 -29.00 -43.69 2.32
C GLN A 96 -29.67 -42.92 3.47
N ASP A 97 -28.89 -42.56 4.49
CA ASP A 97 -29.38 -41.66 5.53
C ASP A 97 -29.57 -40.25 4.97
N LYS A 98 -30.82 -39.77 5.04
CA LYS A 98 -31.18 -38.39 4.71
C LYS A 98 -30.51 -37.45 5.71
N VAL A 99 -29.66 -36.58 5.19
CA VAL A 99 -29.01 -35.50 5.93
C VAL A 99 -29.62 -34.16 5.54
N PHE A 100 -29.59 -33.20 6.46
CA PHE A 100 -30.25 -31.92 6.32
C PHE A 100 -29.32 -30.78 6.74
N CYS A 101 -29.52 -29.60 6.17
CA CYS A 101 -28.86 -28.38 6.60
C CYS A 101 -29.77 -27.15 6.39
N PHE A 102 -29.41 -26.03 7.00
CA PHE A 102 -29.95 -24.73 6.58
C PHE A 102 -29.33 -24.31 5.24
N VAL A 103 -30.08 -23.56 4.43
CA VAL A 103 -29.64 -23.12 3.09
C VAL A 103 -28.40 -22.22 3.15
N HIS A 104 -28.17 -21.53 4.28
CA HIS A 104 -26.93 -20.82 4.57
C HIS A 104 -26.73 -20.71 6.10
N LEU A 105 -25.47 -20.65 6.58
CA LEU A 105 -25.13 -20.54 8.01
C LEU A 105 -25.80 -19.32 8.66
N SER A 106 -25.81 -18.16 8.01
CA SER A 106 -26.48 -16.96 8.52
C SER A 106 -28.00 -17.11 8.72
N ILE A 107 -28.65 -18.09 8.08
CA ILE A 107 -30.06 -18.41 8.32
C ILE A 107 -30.21 -19.24 9.61
N GLN A 108 -29.28 -20.17 9.87
CA GLN A 108 -29.16 -20.87 11.14
C GLN A 108 -28.88 -19.88 12.29
N GLU A 109 -27.91 -18.99 12.14
CA GLU A 109 -27.60 -17.94 13.13
C GLU A 109 -28.79 -17.00 13.40
N PHE A 110 -29.56 -16.62 12.38
CA PHE A 110 -30.76 -15.79 12.55
C PHE A 110 -31.89 -16.53 13.27
N LEU A 111 -32.18 -17.77 12.89
CA LEU A 111 -33.24 -18.57 13.51
C LEU A 111 -32.90 -18.97 14.94
N ALA A 112 -31.63 -19.25 15.23
CA ALA A 112 -31.13 -19.45 16.57
C ALA A 112 -31.34 -18.19 17.43
N ALA A 113 -30.95 -17.01 16.93
CA ALA A 113 -31.14 -15.74 17.64
C ALA A 113 -32.63 -15.44 17.90
N LEU A 114 -33.50 -15.71 16.92
CA LEU A 114 -34.94 -15.55 17.04
C LEU A 114 -35.56 -16.51 18.08
N TYR A 115 -35.10 -17.77 18.13
CA TYR A 115 -35.55 -18.73 19.14
C TYR A 115 -35.12 -18.36 20.55
N VAL A 116 -33.88 -17.91 20.74
CA VAL A 116 -33.39 -17.45 22.05
C VAL A 116 -34.13 -16.19 22.50
N PHE A 117 -34.40 -15.26 21.58
CA PHE A 117 -35.20 -14.06 21.84
C PHE A 117 -36.64 -14.39 22.25
N LEU A 118 -37.32 -15.28 21.53
CA LEU A 118 -38.66 -15.77 21.87
C LEU A 118 -38.67 -16.50 23.22
N SER A 119 -37.75 -17.44 23.44
CA SER A 119 -37.63 -18.22 24.68
C SER A 119 -37.50 -17.31 25.92
N PHE A 120 -36.73 -16.22 25.80
CA PHE A 120 -36.55 -15.23 26.86
C PHE A 120 -37.78 -14.32 27.06
N ILE A 121 -38.50 -13.93 26.00
CA ILE A 121 -39.69 -13.08 26.13
C ILE A 121 -40.90 -13.86 26.66
N ASP A 122 -41.12 -15.08 26.18
CA ASP A 122 -42.31 -15.87 26.53
C ASP A 122 -42.18 -16.56 27.91
N ASN A 123 -40.96 -16.89 28.34
CA ASN A 123 -40.71 -17.69 29.55
C ASN A 123 -39.74 -17.06 30.57
N GLU A 124 -39.20 -15.86 30.31
CA GLU A 124 -38.10 -15.23 31.09
C GLU A 124 -36.82 -16.08 31.25
N VAL A 125 -36.62 -17.12 30.43
CA VAL A 125 -35.47 -18.05 30.53
C VAL A 125 -34.25 -17.48 29.80
N ASN A 126 -33.22 -17.08 30.55
CA ASN A 126 -31.90 -16.80 29.96
C ASN A 126 -31.18 -18.12 29.62
N LEU A 127 -31.02 -18.43 28.34
CA LEU A 127 -30.29 -19.62 27.86
C LEU A 127 -28.75 -19.49 27.95
N PHE A 128 -28.24 -18.39 28.52
CA PHE A 128 -26.80 -18.14 28.68
C PHE A 128 -26.29 -18.21 30.13
N THR A 129 -27.16 -18.30 31.14
CA THR A 129 -26.76 -18.37 32.55
C THR A 129 -27.62 -19.34 33.37
N GLU A 130 -26.99 -20.19 34.18
CA GLU A 130 -27.69 -21.01 35.17
C GLU A 130 -28.28 -20.15 36.30
N GLU A 131 -27.60 -19.05 36.66
CA GLU A 131 -28.11 -18.07 37.62
C GLU A 131 -29.24 -17.23 36.99
N GLN A 132 -30.42 -17.28 37.61
CA GLN A 132 -31.63 -16.56 37.19
C GLN A 132 -31.93 -15.40 38.16
N PRO A 133 -31.93 -14.12 37.73
CA PRO A 133 -32.09 -12.99 38.64
C PRO A 133 -33.49 -12.89 39.28
N THR A 134 -33.55 -12.38 40.51
CA THR A 134 -34.78 -12.22 41.32
C THR A 134 -35.63 -11.00 40.90
N SER A 135 -36.15 -11.05 39.65
CA SER A 135 -37.14 -10.15 39.03
C SER A 135 -36.69 -8.71 38.69
N GLY A 136 -37.41 -8.06 37.76
CA GLY A 136 -37.23 -6.66 37.37
C GLY A 136 -36.49 -6.43 36.04
N GLU A 137 -36.40 -5.16 35.61
CA GLU A 137 -35.80 -4.76 34.33
C GLU A 137 -34.34 -5.22 34.15
N GLY A 138 -33.62 -5.41 35.26
CA GLY A 138 -32.25 -5.94 35.28
C GLY A 138 -32.11 -7.30 34.59
N LYS A 139 -33.16 -8.15 34.56
CA LYS A 139 -33.15 -9.41 33.80
C LYS A 139 -32.81 -9.19 32.32
N HIS A 140 -33.41 -8.20 31.67
CA HIS A 140 -33.20 -7.95 30.25
C HIS A 140 -31.80 -7.39 29.97
N ILE A 141 -31.28 -6.54 30.87
CA ILE A 141 -29.92 -6.00 30.75
C ILE A 141 -28.92 -7.16 30.85
N LEU A 142 -29.03 -8.00 31.88
CA LEU A 142 -28.18 -9.15 32.10
C LEU A 142 -28.23 -10.15 30.93
N PHE A 143 -29.41 -10.46 30.39
CA PHE A 143 -29.57 -11.33 29.22
C PHE A 143 -28.73 -10.89 28.02
N TYR A 144 -28.81 -9.61 27.62
CA TYR A 144 -27.99 -9.11 26.51
C TYR A 144 -26.51 -8.96 26.88
N GLN A 145 -26.16 -8.71 28.14
CA GLN A 145 -24.76 -8.71 28.59
C GLN A 145 -24.15 -10.11 28.51
N SER A 146 -24.85 -11.15 29.00
CA SER A 146 -24.43 -12.55 28.88
C SER A 146 -24.27 -12.98 27.42
N ALA A 147 -25.16 -12.54 26.52
CA ALA A 147 -25.03 -12.81 25.09
C ALA A 147 -23.77 -12.18 24.48
N VAL A 148 -23.47 -10.91 24.82
CA VAL A 148 -22.24 -10.22 24.39
C VAL A 148 -21.01 -10.96 24.90
N ASP A 149 -20.99 -11.37 26.17
CA ASP A 149 -19.84 -12.06 26.76
C ASP A 149 -19.65 -13.49 26.21
N LYS A 150 -20.73 -14.26 25.98
CA LYS A 150 -20.63 -15.59 25.36
C LYS A 150 -20.11 -15.51 23.92
N ALA A 151 -20.51 -14.49 23.16
CA ALA A 151 -19.96 -14.26 21.82
C ALA A 151 -18.48 -13.86 21.84
N LEU A 152 -18.06 -13.02 22.79
CA LEU A 152 -16.65 -12.65 22.99
C LEU A 152 -15.78 -13.83 23.48
N GLN A 153 -16.36 -14.81 24.17
CA GLN A 153 -15.69 -16.05 24.60
C GLN A 153 -15.56 -17.10 23.49
N SER A 154 -16.40 -17.05 22.45
CA SER A 154 -16.38 -17.99 21.32
C SER A 154 -15.13 -17.80 20.46
N GLU A 155 -14.09 -18.63 20.62
CA GLU A 155 -12.75 -18.45 20.01
C GLU A 155 -12.77 -18.19 18.50
N ASN A 156 -13.60 -18.92 17.75
CA ASN A 156 -13.70 -18.86 16.28
C ASN A 156 -14.78 -17.87 15.78
N GLY A 157 -15.54 -17.22 16.66
CA GLY A 157 -16.52 -16.20 16.26
C GLY A 157 -17.84 -16.73 15.71
N HIS A 158 -18.16 -18.01 15.86
CA HIS A 158 -19.42 -18.60 15.35
C HIS A 158 -20.71 -18.01 15.98
N LEU A 159 -20.58 -17.13 16.98
CA LEU A 159 -21.70 -16.40 17.59
C LEU A 159 -21.72 -14.90 17.21
N ASP A 160 -20.78 -14.42 16.39
CA ASP A 160 -20.64 -12.98 16.14
C ASP A 160 -21.83 -12.41 15.34
N LEU A 161 -22.33 -13.11 14.31
CA LEU A 161 -23.52 -12.71 13.56
C LEU A 161 -24.83 -13.10 14.27
N PHE A 162 -24.85 -14.22 15.02
CA PHE A 162 -25.92 -14.54 15.97
C PHE A 162 -26.18 -13.39 16.96
N LEU A 163 -25.12 -12.84 17.58
CA LEU A 163 -25.23 -11.73 18.55
C LEU A 163 -25.84 -10.49 17.91
N ARG A 164 -25.39 -10.15 16.69
CA ARG A 164 -25.93 -9.04 15.91
C ARG A 164 -27.43 -9.19 15.68
N PHE A 165 -27.90 -10.39 15.32
CA PHE A 165 -29.32 -10.67 15.16
C PHE A 165 -30.10 -10.55 16.48
N LEU A 166 -29.58 -11.12 17.57
CA LEU A 166 -30.23 -11.08 18.88
C LEU A 166 -30.37 -9.65 19.41
N LEU A 167 -29.34 -8.81 19.24
CA LEU A 167 -29.37 -7.40 19.59
C LEU A 167 -30.28 -6.59 18.65
N GLY A 168 -30.26 -6.87 17.33
CA GLY A 168 -31.18 -6.23 16.41
C GLY A 168 -32.65 -6.54 16.70
N LEU A 169 -32.96 -7.76 17.19
CA LEU A 169 -34.32 -8.13 17.61
C LEU A 169 -34.79 -7.37 18.85
N SER A 170 -33.90 -6.78 19.66
CA SER A 170 -34.29 -5.93 20.80
C SER A 170 -34.94 -4.59 20.38
N LEU A 171 -34.87 -4.24 19.09
CA LEU A 171 -35.51 -3.04 18.55
C LEU A 171 -36.94 -3.29 18.05
N GLU A 172 -37.86 -2.48 18.54
CA GLU A 172 -39.27 -2.45 18.12
C GLU A 172 -39.45 -2.35 16.59
N THR A 173 -38.56 -1.62 15.89
CA THR A 173 -38.58 -1.48 14.42
C THR A 173 -38.37 -2.80 13.67
N ASN A 174 -37.64 -3.74 14.26
CA ASN A 174 -37.45 -5.09 13.72
C ASN A 174 -38.55 -6.04 14.21
N GLN A 175 -38.98 -5.89 15.47
CA GLN A 175 -40.10 -6.65 16.02
C GLN A 175 -41.42 -6.42 15.27
N ILE A 176 -41.67 -5.19 14.79
CA ILE A 176 -42.84 -4.86 13.96
C ILE A 176 -42.92 -5.73 12.70
N VAL A 177 -41.79 -6.12 12.10
CA VAL A 177 -41.73 -6.99 10.92
C VAL A 177 -42.16 -8.43 11.26
N LEU A 178 -41.99 -8.86 12.51
CA LEU A 178 -42.33 -10.19 13.03
C LEU A 178 -43.49 -10.16 14.02
N LYS A 179 -44.30 -9.10 14.06
CA LYS A 179 -45.30 -8.85 15.12
C LYS A 179 -46.33 -9.98 15.28
N GLY A 180 -46.68 -10.67 14.20
CA GLY A 180 -47.58 -11.83 14.26
C GLY A 180 -46.95 -13.10 14.87
N LEU A 181 -45.62 -13.17 14.92
CA LEU A 181 -44.86 -14.23 15.59
C LEU A 181 -44.51 -13.83 17.04
N LEU A 182 -44.15 -12.56 17.29
CA LEU A 182 -43.65 -12.05 18.57
C LEU A 182 -44.73 -11.51 19.53
N GLY A 183 -45.98 -11.35 19.10
CA GLY A 183 -47.07 -10.83 19.92
C GLY A 183 -47.04 -9.31 20.16
N GLN A 184 -47.52 -8.86 21.33
CA GLN A 184 -47.42 -7.46 21.77
C GLN A 184 -46.21 -7.27 22.70
N THR A 185 -45.03 -7.11 22.12
CA THR A 185 -43.85 -6.65 22.86
C THR A 185 -43.99 -5.16 23.22
N GLY A 186 -43.82 -4.83 24.50
CA GLY A 186 -43.80 -3.44 24.97
C GLY A 186 -42.43 -2.80 24.76
N SER A 187 -42.40 -1.59 24.18
CA SER A 187 -41.15 -0.87 23.90
C SER A 187 -40.40 -0.48 25.20
N ARG A 188 -39.28 -1.15 25.49
CA ARG A 188 -38.44 -0.91 26.68
C ARG A 188 -37.16 -0.15 26.30
N SER A 189 -37.31 1.14 25.98
CA SER A 189 -36.21 2.03 25.56
C SER A 189 -35.18 2.39 26.66
N GLY A 190 -35.32 1.82 27.86
CA GLY A 190 -34.28 1.79 28.89
C GLY A 190 -33.19 0.82 28.44
N THR A 191 -33.39 -0.48 28.72
CA THR A 191 -32.47 -1.61 28.52
C THR A 191 -31.44 -1.44 27.39
N ASN A 192 -31.89 -1.09 26.18
CA ASN A 192 -31.01 -0.96 25.02
C ASN A 192 -29.90 0.09 25.21
N LYS A 193 -30.11 1.14 26.03
CA LYS A 193 -29.10 2.14 26.38
C LYS A 193 -28.02 1.57 27.30
N GLU A 194 -28.40 0.77 28.30
CA GLU A 194 -27.45 0.11 29.19
C GLU A 194 -26.64 -0.94 28.42
N THR A 195 -27.28 -1.73 27.54
CA THR A 195 -26.60 -2.65 26.63
C THR A 195 -25.65 -1.92 25.67
N VAL A 196 -26.06 -0.80 25.08
CA VAL A 196 -25.18 0.05 24.25
C VAL A 196 -23.99 0.61 25.05
N SER A 197 -24.20 0.98 26.32
CA SER A 197 -23.12 1.43 27.20
C SER A 197 -22.12 0.30 27.49
N TYR A 198 -22.61 -0.91 27.78
CA TYR A 198 -21.77 -2.08 28.01
C TYR A 198 -20.94 -2.45 26.77
N ILE A 199 -21.53 -2.43 25.58
CA ILE A 199 -20.81 -2.70 24.32
C ILE A 199 -19.72 -1.65 24.09
N LYS A 200 -20.00 -0.35 24.37
CA LYS A 200 -18.99 0.72 24.30
C LYS A 200 -17.87 0.55 25.31
N GLU A 201 -18.16 0.05 26.51
CA GLU A 201 -17.15 -0.28 27.52
C GLU A 201 -16.24 -1.41 27.04
N LYS A 202 -16.82 -2.52 26.55
CA LYS A 202 -16.07 -3.67 25.99
C LYS A 202 -15.18 -3.24 24.82
N ILE A 203 -15.69 -2.42 23.89
CA ILE A 203 -14.92 -1.83 22.78
C ILE A 203 -13.72 -0.99 23.28
N CYS A 204 -13.81 -0.37 24.46
CA CYS A 204 -12.73 0.43 25.03
C CYS A 204 -11.67 -0.39 25.80
N GLY A 205 -11.92 -1.69 26.02
CA GLY A 205 -10.96 -2.63 26.61
C GLY A 205 -10.00 -3.25 25.59
N ASP A 206 -9.18 -4.19 26.05
CA ASP A 206 -8.16 -4.89 25.24
C ASP A 206 -8.75 -6.05 24.40
N LEU A 207 -9.74 -5.73 23.55
CA LEU A 207 -10.27 -6.66 22.54
C LEU A 207 -9.37 -6.73 21.30
N SER A 208 -9.49 -7.84 20.56
CA SER A 208 -8.90 -7.93 19.21
C SER A 208 -9.58 -6.94 18.24
N PRO A 209 -8.92 -6.55 17.13
CA PRO A 209 -9.53 -5.70 16.11
C PRO A 209 -10.83 -6.29 15.55
N GLU A 210 -10.86 -7.59 15.31
CA GLU A 210 -11.98 -8.32 14.71
C GLU A 210 -13.20 -8.29 15.63
N ARG A 211 -13.01 -8.59 16.93
CA ARG A 211 -14.08 -8.51 17.94
C ARG A 211 -14.56 -7.09 18.19
N SER A 212 -13.63 -6.14 18.20
CA SER A 212 -13.98 -4.72 18.25
C SER A 212 -14.89 -4.35 17.07
N ILE A 213 -14.59 -4.82 15.85
CA ILE A 213 -15.38 -4.56 14.64
C ILE A 213 -16.75 -5.26 14.70
N ASN A 214 -16.85 -6.50 15.19
CA ASN A 214 -18.16 -7.12 15.41
C ASN A 214 -19.01 -6.32 16.40
N LEU A 215 -18.42 -5.83 17.50
CA LEU A 215 -19.15 -4.96 18.44
C LEU A 215 -19.56 -3.61 17.81
N PHE A 216 -18.80 -3.05 16.85
CA PHE A 216 -19.26 -1.91 16.05
C PHE A 216 -20.45 -2.27 15.15
N HIS A 217 -20.48 -3.46 14.55
CA HIS A 217 -21.68 -3.94 13.86
C HIS A 217 -22.87 -4.12 14.81
N CYS A 218 -22.66 -4.61 16.04
CA CYS A 218 -23.69 -4.73 17.06
C CYS A 218 -24.29 -3.37 17.46
N LEU A 219 -23.44 -2.33 17.64
CA LEU A 219 -23.91 -0.95 17.84
C LEU A 219 -24.74 -0.44 16.64
N ASN A 220 -24.36 -0.80 15.41
CA ASN A 220 -25.11 -0.42 14.21
C ASN A 220 -26.47 -1.14 14.10
N GLU A 221 -26.58 -2.43 14.47
CA GLU A 221 -27.88 -3.12 14.56
C GLU A 221 -28.79 -2.47 15.63
N LEU A 222 -28.21 -1.94 16.71
CA LEU A 222 -28.89 -1.16 17.76
C LEU A 222 -29.15 0.32 17.39
N ASN A 223 -28.81 0.74 16.16
CA ASN A 223 -28.86 2.12 15.66
C ASN A 223 -27.99 3.17 16.40
N ASP A 224 -27.00 2.75 17.20
CA ASP A 224 -26.07 3.69 17.83
C ASP A 224 -24.83 3.96 16.95
N CYS A 225 -24.86 5.07 16.22
CA CYS A 225 -23.71 5.56 15.46
C CYS A 225 -22.78 6.48 16.28
N SER A 226 -23.01 6.69 17.57
CA SER A 226 -22.45 7.85 18.30
C SER A 226 -20.92 7.81 18.41
N LEU A 227 -20.35 6.62 18.58
CA LEU A 227 -18.90 6.41 18.65
C LEU A 227 -18.24 6.53 17.26
N VAL A 228 -18.93 6.03 16.23
CA VAL A 228 -18.53 6.12 14.82
C VAL A 228 -18.48 7.58 14.37
N GLU A 229 -19.54 8.35 14.60
CA GLU A 229 -19.58 9.79 14.34
C GLU A 229 -18.48 10.56 15.07
N LYS A 230 -18.22 10.23 16.34
CA LYS A 230 -17.16 10.88 17.14
C LYS A 230 -15.79 10.71 16.46
N ILE A 231 -15.52 9.52 15.95
CA ILE A 231 -14.25 9.19 15.28
C ILE A 231 -14.21 9.77 13.87
N GLN A 232 -15.33 9.76 13.13
CA GLN A 232 -15.48 10.43 11.83
C GLN A 232 -15.29 11.95 11.93
N ARG A 233 -15.77 12.60 13.00
CA ARG A 233 -15.49 14.01 13.31
C ARG A 233 -14.01 14.24 13.65
N SER A 234 -13.36 13.34 14.39
CA SER A 234 -11.91 13.41 14.64
C SER A 234 -11.05 13.22 13.38
N LEU A 235 -11.49 12.39 12.43
CA LEU A 235 -10.87 12.23 11.12
C LEU A 235 -11.04 13.50 10.27
N THR A 236 -12.27 14.00 10.14
CA THR A 236 -12.61 15.16 9.31
C THR A 236 -11.94 16.45 9.80
N SER A 237 -11.73 16.59 11.12
CA SER A 237 -10.98 17.72 11.71
C SER A 237 -9.45 17.54 11.69
N GLY A 238 -8.94 16.43 11.12
CA GLY A 238 -7.53 16.08 11.14
C GLY A 238 -6.95 16.04 12.55
N SER A 239 -7.76 15.64 13.55
CA SER A 239 -7.35 15.63 14.96
C SER A 239 -6.99 14.22 15.46
N LEU A 240 -7.58 13.15 14.90
CA LEU A 240 -7.34 11.77 15.34
C LEU A 240 -5.84 11.43 15.41
N PHE A 241 -5.08 11.80 14.37
CA PHE A 241 -3.65 11.52 14.23
C PHE A 241 -2.72 12.57 14.86
N LYS A 242 -3.27 13.60 15.53
CA LYS A 242 -2.49 14.51 16.42
C LYS A 242 -2.26 13.90 17.80
N THR A 243 -2.95 12.80 18.11
CA THR A 243 -2.86 12.03 19.35
C THR A 243 -2.53 10.57 19.06
N ARG A 244 -2.06 9.82 20.07
CA ARG A 244 -1.88 8.37 19.93
C ARG A 244 -3.24 7.69 19.78
N VAL A 245 -3.48 7.10 18.62
CA VAL A 245 -4.74 6.40 18.29
C VAL A 245 -4.84 5.10 19.11
N SER A 246 -5.98 4.86 19.76
CA SER A 246 -6.23 3.66 20.57
C SER A 246 -6.66 2.45 19.72
N PRO A 247 -6.59 1.20 20.24
CA PRO A 247 -7.09 0.01 19.53
C PRO A 247 -8.55 0.16 19.09
N ALA A 248 -9.42 0.64 19.98
CA ALA A 248 -10.82 0.96 19.69
C ALA A 248 -10.99 1.93 18.50
N GLN A 249 -10.14 2.96 18.42
CA GLN A 249 -10.17 3.94 17.33
C GLN A 249 -9.66 3.38 16.00
N TRP A 250 -8.68 2.47 16.03
CA TRP A 250 -8.26 1.73 14.84
C TRP A 250 -9.36 0.82 14.32
N SER A 251 -9.97 0.03 15.20
CA SER A 251 -11.09 -0.86 14.86
C SER A 251 -12.29 -0.09 14.31
N ALA A 252 -12.61 1.07 14.89
CA ALA A 252 -13.64 1.96 14.36
C ALA A 252 -13.30 2.51 12.96
N LEU A 253 -12.04 2.88 12.71
CA LEU A 253 -11.58 3.35 11.39
C LEU A 253 -11.68 2.23 10.35
N VAL A 254 -11.27 1.00 10.69
CA VAL A 254 -11.46 -0.17 9.82
C VAL A 254 -12.94 -0.41 9.53
N PHE A 255 -13.79 -0.40 10.56
CA PHE A 255 -15.25 -0.52 10.42
C PHE A 255 -15.84 0.55 9.50
N ILE A 256 -15.46 1.83 9.66
CA ILE A 256 -15.91 2.95 8.81
C ILE A 256 -15.53 2.73 7.35
N LEU A 257 -14.32 2.26 7.08
CA LEU A 257 -13.81 2.07 5.72
C LEU A 257 -14.46 0.85 5.04
N LEU A 258 -14.60 -0.27 5.75
CA LEU A 258 -15.19 -1.50 5.23
C LEU A 258 -16.73 -1.46 5.14
N SER A 259 -17.40 -0.59 5.91
CA SER A 259 -18.87 -0.45 5.91
C SER A 259 -19.41 0.58 4.90
N SER A 260 -18.59 1.03 3.94
CA SER A 260 -19.02 1.95 2.89
C SER A 260 -19.94 1.26 1.87
N GLU A 261 -20.94 1.98 1.34
CA GLU A 261 -21.75 1.53 0.19
C GLU A 261 -20.97 1.61 -1.15
N GLU A 262 -19.77 2.16 -1.14
CA GLU A 262 -18.84 2.26 -2.28
C GLU A 262 -17.73 1.21 -2.12
N GLU A 263 -17.39 0.50 -3.21
CA GLU A 263 -16.26 -0.45 -3.19
C GLU A 263 -14.95 0.29 -2.85
N LEU A 264 -14.09 -0.35 -2.04
CA LEU A 264 -12.77 0.16 -1.67
C LEU A 264 -11.78 0.05 -2.84
N ASP A 265 -12.02 0.83 -3.89
CA ASP A 265 -11.22 0.76 -5.12
C ASP A 265 -9.76 1.15 -4.87
N VAL A 266 -9.53 2.29 -4.20
CA VAL A 266 -8.18 2.79 -3.88
C VAL A 266 -8.04 3.16 -2.39
N PHE A 267 -7.32 2.32 -1.65
CA PHE A 267 -6.84 2.63 -0.30
C PHE A 267 -5.47 3.36 -0.38
N ASP A 268 -5.31 4.44 0.38
CA ASP A 268 -4.07 5.20 0.48
C ASP A 268 -3.71 5.40 1.95
N LEU A 269 -2.62 4.75 2.38
CA LEU A 269 -2.20 4.72 3.77
C LEU A 269 -1.76 6.10 4.28
N LYS A 270 -1.28 7.01 3.41
CA LYS A 270 -0.88 8.37 3.81
C LYS A 270 -2.05 9.22 4.31
N LYS A 271 -3.28 8.93 3.87
CA LYS A 271 -4.50 9.63 4.34
C LYS A 271 -4.83 9.33 5.81
N TYR A 272 -4.22 8.29 6.39
CA TYR A 272 -4.49 7.83 7.74
C TYR A 272 -3.21 7.82 8.60
N SER A 273 -2.25 6.95 8.29
CA SER A 273 -0.98 6.87 9.04
C SER A 273 0.12 6.24 8.21
N ALA A 274 1.05 7.08 7.74
CA ALA A 274 2.30 6.69 7.09
C ALA A 274 3.27 6.01 8.08
N SER A 275 2.92 4.81 8.57
CA SER A 275 3.74 4.02 9.50
C SER A 275 3.46 2.51 9.42
N VAL A 276 4.41 1.71 9.93
CA VAL A 276 4.23 0.24 10.05
C VAL A 276 3.05 -0.12 10.96
N GLU A 277 2.88 0.54 12.10
CA GLU A 277 1.73 0.28 13.00
C GLU A 277 0.41 0.64 12.31
N GLY A 278 0.36 1.79 11.61
CA GLY A 278 -0.81 2.20 10.82
C GLY A 278 -1.16 1.18 9.73
N LEU A 279 -0.16 0.61 9.04
CA LEU A 279 -0.38 -0.47 8.10
C LEU A 279 -0.93 -1.73 8.79
N LEU A 280 -0.29 -2.20 9.86
CA LEU A 280 -0.70 -3.42 10.58
C LEU A 280 -2.15 -3.33 11.09
N ARG A 281 -2.57 -2.14 11.56
CA ARG A 281 -3.95 -1.87 12.00
C ARG A 281 -4.96 -1.73 10.86
N LEU A 282 -4.50 -1.52 9.62
CA LEU A 282 -5.36 -1.34 8.43
C LEU A 282 -5.24 -2.49 7.42
N LEU A 283 -4.60 -3.61 7.77
CA LEU A 283 -4.51 -4.81 6.90
C LEU A 283 -5.87 -5.33 6.39
N PRO A 284 -6.98 -5.30 7.17
CA PRO A 284 -8.29 -5.67 6.63
C PRO A 284 -8.75 -4.77 5.48
N VAL A 285 -8.39 -3.47 5.52
CA VAL A 285 -8.70 -2.51 4.46
C VAL A 285 -7.80 -2.74 3.23
N VAL A 286 -6.52 -3.10 3.44
CA VAL A 286 -5.60 -3.52 2.36
C VAL A 286 -6.13 -4.78 1.66
N LYS A 287 -6.57 -5.79 2.42
CA LYS A 287 -7.17 -7.04 1.93
C LYS A 287 -8.45 -6.80 1.13
N ALA A 288 -9.32 -5.91 1.59
CA ALA A 288 -10.58 -5.58 0.92
C ALA A 288 -10.42 -4.66 -0.29
N SER A 289 -9.31 -3.91 -0.39
CA SER A 289 -9.08 -2.95 -1.47
C SER A 289 -8.61 -3.60 -2.79
N LYS A 290 -8.92 -2.98 -3.93
CA LYS A 290 -8.34 -3.38 -5.23
C LYS A 290 -6.95 -2.78 -5.44
N THR A 291 -6.75 -1.53 -5.05
CA THR A 291 -5.47 -0.82 -5.11
C THR A 291 -5.07 -0.35 -3.71
N SER A 292 -3.86 -0.70 -3.27
CA SER A 292 -3.26 -0.19 -2.03
C SER A 292 -2.01 0.65 -2.32
N LEU A 293 -2.11 1.95 -2.05
CA LEU A 293 -1.02 2.91 -2.10
C LEU A 293 -0.35 3.00 -0.72
N LEU A 294 0.74 2.26 -0.57
CA LEU A 294 1.56 2.18 0.66
C LEU A 294 2.92 2.88 0.49
N ASN A 295 3.12 3.60 -0.62
CA ASN A 295 4.38 4.23 -0.98
C ASN A 295 4.77 5.34 0.02
N GLY A 296 6.05 5.49 0.33
CA GLY A 296 6.57 6.53 1.22
C GLY A 296 5.90 6.58 2.60
N CYS A 297 5.53 5.42 3.15
CA CYS A 297 4.83 5.29 4.43
C CYS A 297 5.75 4.83 5.58
N HIS A 298 7.06 5.10 5.45
CA HIS A 298 8.11 4.68 6.40
C HIS A 298 8.06 3.18 6.76
N LEU A 299 7.66 2.36 5.78
CA LEU A 299 7.57 0.91 5.94
C LEU A 299 8.95 0.25 5.87
N SER A 300 9.05 -0.94 6.45
CA SER A 300 10.27 -1.76 6.44
C SER A 300 9.94 -3.24 6.32
N GLU A 301 10.96 -4.10 6.17
CA GLU A 301 10.84 -5.56 6.07
C GLU A 301 9.89 -6.23 7.09
N ARG A 302 9.64 -5.60 8.24
CA ARG A 302 8.75 -6.11 9.30
C ARG A 302 7.30 -6.26 8.83
N CYS A 303 6.78 -5.34 8.01
CA CYS A 303 5.40 -5.43 7.52
C CYS A 303 5.23 -6.46 6.39
N CYS A 304 6.31 -6.84 5.71
CA CYS A 304 6.28 -7.70 4.53
C CYS A 304 5.74 -9.12 4.81
N GLY A 305 5.89 -9.63 6.03
CA GLY A 305 5.26 -10.90 6.43
C GLY A 305 3.74 -10.81 6.51
N ALA A 306 3.20 -9.74 7.09
CA ALA A 306 1.76 -9.54 7.19
C ALA A 306 1.11 -9.20 5.83
N LEU A 307 1.82 -8.45 4.98
CA LEU A 307 1.42 -8.25 3.58
C LEU A 307 1.45 -9.57 2.78
N ALA A 308 2.42 -10.46 3.04
CA ALA A 308 2.42 -11.79 2.41
C ALA A 308 1.17 -12.60 2.81
N SER A 309 0.72 -12.53 4.07
CA SER A 309 -0.53 -13.15 4.52
C SER A 309 -1.78 -12.57 3.83
N VAL A 310 -1.79 -11.27 3.53
CA VAL A 310 -2.88 -10.65 2.75
C VAL A 310 -2.83 -11.11 1.28
N LEU A 311 -1.64 -11.24 0.69
CA LEU A 311 -1.45 -11.71 -0.67
C LEU A 311 -1.76 -13.22 -0.84
N SER A 312 -1.65 -14.01 0.22
CA SER A 312 -1.97 -15.45 0.21
C SER A 312 -3.40 -15.78 0.62
N SER A 313 -4.23 -14.79 0.98
CA SER A 313 -5.61 -15.00 1.44
C SER A 313 -6.60 -15.10 0.27
N ASN A 314 -7.46 -16.11 0.28
CA ASN A 314 -8.49 -16.36 -0.73
C ASN A 314 -9.57 -15.26 -0.83
N SER A 315 -9.82 -14.50 0.23
CA SER A 315 -10.73 -13.35 0.28
C SER A 315 -10.01 -12.01 0.11
N SER A 316 -8.86 -12.00 -0.57
CA SER A 316 -8.09 -10.80 -0.93
C SER A 316 -8.55 -10.24 -2.28
N SER A 317 -9.00 -8.99 -2.30
CA SER A 317 -9.42 -8.27 -3.52
C SER A 317 -8.27 -7.59 -4.25
N LEU A 318 -7.05 -7.64 -3.69
CA LEU A 318 -5.94 -6.81 -4.11
C LEU A 318 -5.46 -7.16 -5.54
N ARG A 319 -5.31 -6.12 -6.36
CA ARG A 319 -4.85 -6.14 -7.76
C ARG A 319 -3.60 -5.28 -7.96
N GLU A 320 -3.55 -4.10 -7.36
CA GLU A 320 -2.38 -3.23 -7.39
C GLU A 320 -1.82 -2.95 -5.98
N LEU A 321 -0.50 -3.10 -5.83
CA LEU A 321 0.22 -2.79 -4.59
C LEU A 321 1.42 -1.90 -4.89
N ASP A 322 1.34 -0.63 -4.47
CA ASP A 322 2.48 0.28 -4.52
C ASP A 322 3.15 0.39 -3.15
N LEU A 323 4.33 -0.20 -3.04
CA LEU A 323 5.17 -0.27 -1.85
C LEU A 323 6.41 0.65 -1.94
N SER A 324 6.47 1.50 -2.97
CA SER A 324 7.65 2.27 -3.35
C SER A 324 8.15 3.27 -2.28
N THR A 325 9.43 3.65 -2.36
CA THR A 325 10.08 4.63 -1.49
C THR A 325 9.99 4.29 0.01
N ASN A 326 10.15 3.00 0.35
CA ASN A 326 10.15 2.46 1.71
C ASN A 326 11.44 1.64 1.98
N ASP A 327 11.76 1.34 3.25
CA ASP A 327 12.99 0.65 3.66
C ASP A 327 12.84 -0.89 3.68
N LEU A 328 12.37 -1.48 2.57
CA LEU A 328 11.94 -2.88 2.54
C LEU A 328 13.09 -3.89 2.47
N LYS A 329 14.13 -3.59 1.69
CA LYS A 329 15.32 -4.45 1.48
C LYS A 329 14.99 -5.84 0.89
N ASP A 330 16.04 -6.58 0.58
CA ASP A 330 15.92 -7.94 0.00
C ASP A 330 15.18 -8.90 0.94
N SER A 331 15.33 -8.71 2.25
CA SER A 331 14.60 -9.44 3.30
C SER A 331 13.09 -9.21 3.25
N GLY A 332 12.64 -7.97 2.98
CA GLY A 332 11.24 -7.64 2.78
C GLY A 332 10.67 -8.32 1.53
N VAL A 333 11.36 -8.20 0.39
CA VAL A 333 10.93 -8.84 -0.87
C VAL A 333 10.92 -10.36 -0.76
N LYS A 334 11.91 -10.97 -0.08
CA LYS A 334 11.93 -12.42 0.18
C LYS A 334 10.75 -12.88 1.04
N ARG A 335 10.25 -12.07 1.97
CA ARG A 335 9.00 -12.34 2.71
C ARG A 335 7.76 -12.18 1.83
N LEU A 336 7.66 -11.09 1.05
CA LEU A 336 6.54 -10.86 0.11
C LEU A 336 6.41 -11.98 -0.92
N SER A 337 7.54 -12.52 -1.40
CA SER A 337 7.59 -13.59 -2.40
C SER A 337 6.84 -14.86 -1.99
N ALA A 338 6.76 -15.15 -0.68
CA ALA A 338 5.96 -16.28 -0.17
C ALA A 338 4.44 -16.05 -0.33
N GLY A 339 3.98 -14.80 -0.26
CA GLY A 339 2.61 -14.41 -0.56
C GLY A 339 2.32 -14.38 -2.05
N LEU A 340 3.25 -13.79 -2.84
CA LEU A 340 3.15 -13.68 -4.30
C LEU A 340 3.19 -15.04 -5.03
N GLY A 341 3.80 -16.06 -4.42
CA GLY A 341 3.81 -17.44 -4.93
C GLY A 341 2.57 -18.27 -4.57
N SER A 342 1.61 -17.72 -3.81
CA SER A 342 0.38 -18.43 -3.42
C SER A 342 -0.56 -18.62 -4.61
N PRO A 343 -1.24 -19.78 -4.76
CA PRO A 343 -2.31 -19.96 -5.76
C PRO A 343 -3.54 -19.08 -5.51
N TYR A 344 -3.64 -18.43 -4.34
CA TYR A 344 -4.65 -17.43 -4.04
C TYR A 344 -4.21 -15.99 -4.38
N CYS A 345 -2.96 -15.80 -4.85
CA CYS A 345 -2.45 -14.46 -5.11
C CYS A 345 -2.91 -13.92 -6.47
N THR A 346 -3.89 -13.03 -6.41
CA THR A 346 -4.47 -12.35 -7.57
C THR A 346 -3.84 -10.99 -7.88
N LEU A 347 -2.62 -10.72 -7.40
CA LEU A 347 -1.95 -9.43 -7.61
C LEU A 347 -1.45 -9.31 -9.05
N GLU A 348 -1.87 -8.24 -9.75
CA GLU A 348 -1.50 -7.97 -11.15
C GLU A 348 -0.39 -6.91 -11.26
N THR A 349 -0.32 -5.96 -10.32
CA THR A 349 0.67 -4.88 -10.34
C THR A 349 1.41 -4.76 -9.01
N LEU A 350 2.75 -4.77 -9.07
CA LEU A 350 3.63 -4.58 -7.90
C LEU A 350 4.67 -3.49 -8.18
N ARG A 351 4.67 -2.42 -7.38
CA ARG A 351 5.64 -1.32 -7.49
C ARG A 351 6.54 -1.26 -6.25
N LEU A 352 7.85 -1.37 -6.48
CA LEU A 352 8.93 -1.48 -5.49
C LEU A 352 10.05 -0.45 -5.78
N ASN A 353 9.71 0.70 -6.39
CA ASN A 353 10.75 1.64 -6.81
C ASN A 353 11.38 2.34 -5.59
N ARG A 354 12.72 2.41 -5.49
CA ARG A 354 13.44 2.91 -4.30
C ARG A 354 13.09 2.17 -3.01
N CYS A 355 13.18 0.85 -3.02
CA CYS A 355 12.93 -0.01 -1.85
C CYS A 355 14.20 -0.53 -1.15
N GLN A 356 15.38 0.02 -1.51
CA GLN A 356 16.72 -0.43 -1.09
C GLN A 356 16.99 -1.91 -1.43
N LEU A 357 16.64 -2.32 -2.64
CA LEU A 357 16.86 -3.67 -3.14
C LEU A 357 18.23 -3.81 -3.83
N SER A 358 18.83 -4.99 -3.75
CA SER A 358 20.06 -5.40 -4.42
C SER A 358 19.81 -6.55 -5.41
N GLU A 359 20.86 -7.14 -5.98
CA GLU A 359 20.75 -8.36 -6.79
C GLU A 359 20.10 -9.54 -6.03
N ARG A 360 20.12 -9.51 -4.70
CA ARG A 360 19.68 -10.62 -3.83
C ARG A 360 18.16 -10.79 -3.76
N CYS A 361 17.37 -9.75 -4.06
CA CYS A 361 15.92 -9.90 -4.15
C CYS A 361 15.49 -10.63 -5.43
N CYS A 362 16.34 -10.62 -6.46
CA CYS A 362 15.99 -11.02 -7.82
C CYS A 362 15.76 -12.53 -7.97
N GLU A 363 16.45 -13.37 -7.19
CA GLU A 363 16.22 -14.82 -7.13
C GLU A 363 14.79 -15.14 -6.64
N ALA A 364 14.33 -14.46 -5.58
CA ALA A 364 13.01 -14.68 -5.00
C ALA A 364 11.90 -14.25 -5.97
N LEU A 365 12.08 -13.12 -6.66
CA LEU A 365 11.15 -12.66 -7.69
C LEU A 365 11.20 -13.50 -8.96
N ALA A 366 12.37 -14.01 -9.37
CA ALA A 366 12.47 -14.94 -10.49
C ALA A 366 11.70 -16.24 -10.23
N SER A 367 11.73 -16.75 -8.99
CA SER A 367 10.91 -17.90 -8.56
C SER A 367 9.41 -17.61 -8.65
N VAL A 368 8.96 -16.44 -8.18
CA VAL A 368 7.56 -15.99 -8.34
C VAL A 368 7.17 -15.91 -9.82
N LEU A 369 7.97 -15.25 -10.66
CA LEU A 369 7.74 -15.11 -12.10
C LEU A 369 7.78 -16.44 -12.87
N SER A 370 8.41 -17.47 -12.30
CA SER A 370 8.45 -18.83 -12.85
C SER A 370 7.21 -19.65 -12.52
N SER A 371 6.40 -19.24 -11.54
CA SER A 371 5.30 -20.01 -11.00
C SER A 371 4.01 -19.84 -11.81
N SER A 372 3.36 -20.96 -12.14
CA SER A 372 2.02 -20.98 -12.76
C SER A 372 0.91 -20.43 -11.87
N ALA A 373 1.19 -20.14 -10.59
CA ALA A 373 0.29 -19.41 -9.69
C ALA A 373 0.37 -17.88 -9.84
N SER A 374 1.37 -17.34 -10.55
CA SER A 374 1.59 -15.90 -10.59
C SER A 374 0.59 -15.18 -11.50
N SER A 375 -0.15 -14.22 -10.92
CA SER A 375 -1.04 -13.33 -11.66
C SER A 375 -0.33 -12.08 -12.23
N LEU A 376 0.97 -11.89 -11.91
CA LEU A 376 1.65 -10.60 -12.04
C LEU A 376 1.84 -10.18 -13.50
N ARG A 377 1.41 -8.94 -13.81
CA ARG A 377 1.42 -8.30 -15.14
C ARG A 377 2.36 -7.09 -15.20
N GLU A 378 2.45 -6.29 -14.14
CA GLU A 378 3.38 -5.16 -14.03
C GLU A 378 4.29 -5.30 -12.80
N LEU A 379 5.60 -5.18 -13.04
CA LEU A 379 6.63 -5.13 -12.00
C LEU A 379 7.54 -3.91 -12.20
N ASP A 380 7.53 -3.01 -11.23
CA ASP A 380 8.43 -1.85 -11.19
C ASP A 380 9.44 -1.99 -10.06
N MET A 381 10.73 -2.10 -10.41
CA MET A 381 11.84 -2.15 -9.45
C MET A 381 12.84 -1.00 -9.66
N SER A 382 12.41 0.05 -10.34
CA SER A 382 13.25 1.19 -10.72
C SER A 382 13.94 1.85 -9.53
N ASN A 383 15.11 2.45 -9.74
CA ASN A 383 15.88 3.18 -8.72
C ASN A 383 16.26 2.29 -7.50
N ASN A 384 16.74 1.07 -7.77
CA ASN A 384 17.32 0.12 -6.80
C ASN A 384 18.65 -0.42 -7.35
N ASP A 385 19.58 -0.89 -6.53
CA ASP A 385 20.93 -1.31 -6.98
C ASP A 385 20.95 -2.80 -7.40
N LEU A 386 20.16 -3.15 -8.43
CA LEU A 386 19.99 -4.55 -8.85
C LEU A 386 21.20 -5.12 -9.61
N GLN A 387 21.94 -4.26 -10.30
CA GLN A 387 23.13 -4.59 -11.09
C GLN A 387 22.86 -5.63 -12.20
N ASP A 388 23.87 -5.95 -13.01
CA ASP A 388 23.75 -6.93 -14.10
C ASP A 388 23.43 -8.35 -13.60
N SER A 389 23.90 -8.67 -12.38
CA SER A 389 23.64 -9.93 -11.68
C SER A 389 22.16 -10.11 -11.34
N GLY A 390 21.49 -9.08 -10.83
CA GLY A 390 20.06 -9.13 -10.53
C GLY A 390 19.21 -9.34 -11.78
N VAL A 391 19.52 -8.65 -12.88
CA VAL A 391 18.84 -8.84 -14.16
C VAL A 391 19.10 -10.24 -14.75
N LYS A 392 20.31 -10.78 -14.58
CA LYS A 392 20.61 -12.17 -14.98
C LYS A 392 19.77 -13.19 -14.20
N LEU A 393 19.53 -12.96 -12.90
CA LEU A 393 18.63 -13.80 -12.07
C LEU A 393 17.17 -13.67 -12.53
N LEU A 394 16.67 -12.44 -12.70
CA LEU A 394 15.30 -12.17 -13.18
C LEU A 394 15.03 -12.82 -14.55
N SER A 395 16.03 -12.81 -15.44
CA SER A 395 15.92 -13.36 -16.80
C SER A 395 15.58 -14.85 -16.82
N ALA A 396 15.95 -15.62 -15.79
CA ALA A 396 15.55 -17.02 -15.66
C ALA A 396 14.03 -17.18 -15.45
N GLY A 397 13.42 -16.30 -14.64
CA GLY A 397 11.97 -16.28 -14.41
C GLY A 397 11.19 -15.70 -15.60
N LEU A 398 11.71 -14.62 -16.19
CA LEU A 398 11.12 -13.97 -17.38
C LEU A 398 11.12 -14.86 -18.63
N GLY A 399 12.02 -15.86 -18.69
CA GLY A 399 12.05 -16.89 -19.73
C GLY A 399 11.10 -18.06 -19.49
N SER A 400 10.43 -18.17 -18.33
CA SER A 400 9.52 -19.28 -18.03
C SER A 400 8.26 -19.27 -18.91
N PRO A 401 7.78 -20.42 -19.42
CA PRO A 401 6.48 -20.52 -20.10
C PRO A 401 5.28 -20.21 -19.19
N HIS A 402 5.50 -20.04 -17.89
CA HIS A 402 4.49 -19.58 -16.94
C HIS A 402 4.56 -18.07 -16.66
N CYS A 403 5.52 -17.34 -17.23
CA CYS A 403 5.68 -15.92 -16.94
C CYS A 403 4.58 -15.08 -17.59
N THR A 404 3.68 -14.55 -16.77
CA THR A 404 2.53 -13.72 -17.18
C THR A 404 2.86 -12.24 -17.36
N LEU A 405 4.09 -11.82 -17.06
CA LEU A 405 4.49 -10.43 -16.94
C LEU A 405 4.52 -9.70 -18.29
N LYS A 406 3.82 -8.57 -18.37
CA LYS A 406 3.69 -7.72 -19.56
C LYS A 406 4.55 -6.46 -19.50
N THR A 407 4.74 -5.89 -18.31
CA THR A 407 5.48 -4.64 -18.08
C THR A 407 6.58 -4.85 -17.05
N LEU A 408 7.81 -4.51 -17.41
CA LEU A 408 8.97 -4.53 -16.51
C LEU A 408 9.69 -3.17 -16.56
N ARG A 409 9.86 -2.53 -15.39
CA ARG A 409 10.64 -1.28 -15.26
C ARG A 409 11.86 -1.46 -14.37
N LEU A 410 13.03 -1.15 -14.94
CA LEU A 410 14.36 -1.27 -14.35
C LEU A 410 15.14 0.06 -14.49
N ASN A 411 14.42 1.18 -14.47
CA ASN A 411 14.94 2.52 -14.72
C ASN A 411 15.86 2.95 -13.57
N ARG A 412 17.15 3.23 -13.86
CA ARG A 412 18.23 3.40 -12.86
C ARG A 412 18.36 2.18 -11.93
N CYS A 413 18.66 1.02 -12.50
CA CYS A 413 18.98 -0.20 -11.76
C CYS A 413 20.48 -0.54 -11.70
N HIS A 414 21.35 0.44 -11.99
CA HIS A 414 22.81 0.29 -12.07
C HIS A 414 23.27 -0.78 -13.08
N LEU A 415 22.57 -0.87 -14.21
CA LEU A 415 22.85 -1.83 -15.28
C LEU A 415 23.88 -1.29 -16.28
N SER A 416 24.66 -2.21 -16.88
CA SER A 416 25.66 -1.96 -17.92
C SER A 416 25.30 -2.69 -19.23
N GLU A 417 26.20 -2.71 -20.21
CA GLU A 417 26.05 -3.52 -21.42
C GLU A 417 25.85 -5.03 -21.15
N ARG A 418 26.24 -5.52 -19.95
CA ARG A 418 26.27 -6.94 -19.60
C ARG A 418 24.90 -7.53 -19.30
N CYS A 419 23.94 -6.74 -18.80
CA CYS A 419 22.58 -7.23 -18.60
C CYS A 419 21.86 -7.53 -19.94
N CYS A 420 22.30 -6.88 -21.02
CA CYS A 420 21.62 -6.90 -22.31
C CYS A 420 21.65 -8.26 -23.00
N GLU A 421 22.66 -9.10 -22.77
CA GLU A 421 22.68 -10.48 -23.28
C GLU A 421 21.56 -11.33 -22.67
N ALA A 422 21.36 -11.21 -21.35
CA ALA A 422 20.33 -11.95 -20.63
C ALA A 422 18.92 -11.50 -21.08
N LEU A 423 18.69 -10.18 -21.16
CA LEU A 423 17.44 -9.61 -21.66
C LEU A 423 17.17 -9.94 -23.13
N ALA A 424 18.19 -9.89 -23.99
CA ALA A 424 18.06 -10.33 -25.39
C ALA A 424 17.70 -11.82 -25.47
N SER A 425 18.20 -12.66 -24.56
CA SER A 425 17.77 -14.05 -24.51
C SER A 425 16.32 -14.25 -24.07
N VAL A 426 15.79 -13.38 -23.21
CA VAL A 426 14.35 -13.34 -22.89
C VAL A 426 13.53 -12.91 -24.12
N LEU A 427 13.91 -11.82 -24.80
CA LEU A 427 13.20 -11.29 -25.96
C LEU A 427 13.18 -12.24 -27.17
N ARG A 428 14.14 -13.17 -27.27
CA ARG A 428 14.13 -14.24 -28.29
C ARG A 428 13.21 -15.41 -27.94
N SER A 429 12.77 -15.54 -26.68
CA SER A 429 12.11 -16.75 -26.18
C SER A 429 10.63 -16.76 -26.51
N ASN A 430 10.17 -17.85 -27.13
CA ASN A 430 8.77 -18.12 -27.49
C ASN A 430 7.80 -18.14 -26.29
N SER A 431 8.34 -18.16 -25.06
CA SER A 431 7.63 -18.10 -23.78
C SER A 431 7.39 -16.69 -23.25
N SER A 432 8.00 -15.65 -23.82
CA SER A 432 7.94 -14.31 -23.22
C SER A 432 6.57 -13.65 -23.42
N SER A 433 5.98 -13.18 -22.32
CA SER A 433 4.77 -12.34 -22.33
C SER A 433 5.07 -10.84 -22.39
N LEU A 434 6.35 -10.45 -22.49
CA LEU A 434 6.78 -9.08 -22.26
C LEU A 434 6.40 -8.15 -23.42
N SER A 435 5.66 -7.08 -23.11
CA SER A 435 5.18 -6.08 -24.05
C SER A 435 5.79 -4.70 -23.82
N LYS A 436 6.17 -4.34 -22.57
CA LYS A 436 6.75 -3.05 -22.23
C LYS A 436 7.99 -3.20 -21.34
N LEU A 437 9.10 -2.59 -21.75
CA LEU A 437 10.39 -2.67 -21.07
C LEU A 437 11.02 -1.26 -20.93
N ASP A 438 11.19 -0.79 -19.70
CA ASP A 438 11.92 0.45 -19.39
C ASP A 438 13.29 0.13 -18.77
N LEU A 439 14.36 0.42 -19.51
CA LEU A 439 15.76 0.29 -19.07
C LEU A 439 16.44 1.65 -18.87
N SER A 440 15.67 2.74 -18.85
CA SER A 440 16.20 4.11 -18.90
C SER A 440 17.24 4.42 -17.82
N ASN A 441 18.09 5.38 -18.15
CA ASN A 441 19.14 5.96 -17.33
C ASN A 441 20.24 4.98 -16.87
N ASN A 442 20.19 3.70 -17.23
CA ASN A 442 21.29 2.74 -17.07
C ASN A 442 22.38 2.97 -18.15
N ASP A 443 23.64 2.62 -17.89
CA ASP A 443 24.76 2.98 -18.77
C ASP A 443 25.06 1.89 -19.82
N LEU A 444 24.02 1.51 -20.58
CA LEU A 444 24.03 0.34 -21.49
C LEU A 444 24.94 0.49 -22.72
N GLN A 445 25.13 1.72 -23.21
CA GLN A 445 25.95 2.06 -24.39
C GLN A 445 25.50 1.37 -25.69
N ASP A 446 26.18 1.66 -26.80
CA ASP A 446 25.90 1.04 -28.10
C ASP A 446 26.11 -0.48 -28.09
N SER A 447 27.06 -0.98 -27.30
CA SER A 447 27.32 -2.42 -27.13
C SER A 447 26.13 -3.15 -26.50
N GLY A 448 25.54 -2.61 -25.44
CA GLY A 448 24.33 -3.16 -24.84
C GLY A 448 23.12 -3.06 -25.77
N VAL A 449 22.95 -1.93 -26.46
CA VAL A 449 21.87 -1.76 -27.45
C VAL A 449 22.01 -2.74 -28.62
N LYS A 450 23.22 -3.04 -29.08
CA LYS A 450 23.50 -4.03 -30.13
C LYS A 450 23.14 -5.46 -29.71
N LEU A 451 23.35 -5.82 -28.44
CA LEU A 451 22.87 -7.08 -27.86
C LEU A 451 21.34 -7.13 -27.80
N LEU A 452 20.68 -6.07 -27.31
CA LEU A 452 19.21 -5.98 -27.30
C LEU A 452 18.61 -6.04 -28.71
N SER A 453 19.27 -5.41 -29.70
CA SER A 453 18.85 -5.42 -31.11
C SER A 453 18.81 -6.84 -31.68
N ALA A 454 19.76 -7.70 -31.32
CA ALA A 454 19.76 -9.12 -31.69
C ALA A 454 18.64 -9.93 -31.00
N GLY A 455 18.01 -9.40 -29.95
CA GLY A 455 16.76 -9.92 -29.38
C GLY A 455 15.51 -9.38 -30.07
N LEU A 456 15.47 -8.07 -30.35
CA LEU A 456 14.35 -7.38 -31.01
C LEU A 456 14.10 -7.87 -32.44
N GLY A 457 15.16 -8.27 -33.18
CA GLY A 457 15.04 -8.87 -34.52
C GLY A 457 14.53 -10.32 -34.54
N SER A 458 14.11 -10.88 -33.41
CA SER A 458 13.51 -12.22 -33.34
C SER A 458 12.03 -12.19 -33.75
N PRO A 459 11.55 -13.15 -34.59
CA PRO A 459 10.13 -13.30 -34.90
C PRO A 459 9.29 -13.79 -33.69
N HIS A 460 9.90 -13.94 -32.51
CA HIS A 460 9.25 -14.28 -31.25
C HIS A 460 9.22 -13.10 -30.27
N CYS A 461 9.76 -11.93 -30.64
CA CYS A 461 9.77 -10.75 -29.78
C CYS A 461 8.41 -10.03 -29.79
N THR A 462 7.68 -10.11 -28.67
CA THR A 462 6.35 -9.50 -28.48
C THR A 462 6.39 -8.05 -27.98
N LEU A 463 7.56 -7.41 -27.98
CA LEU A 463 7.75 -6.11 -27.33
C LEU A 463 7.12 -4.97 -28.14
N GLU A 464 6.21 -4.22 -27.53
CA GLU A 464 5.52 -3.06 -28.09
C GLU A 464 6.13 -1.72 -27.65
N THR A 465 6.66 -1.64 -26.42
CA THR A 465 7.33 -0.44 -25.87
C THR A 465 8.73 -0.75 -25.37
N LEU A 466 9.70 0.04 -25.81
CA LEU A 466 11.06 0.03 -25.32
C LEU A 466 11.52 1.45 -24.98
N SER A 467 11.86 1.71 -23.71
CA SER A 467 12.57 2.94 -23.33
C SER A 467 14.03 2.65 -22.94
N LEU A 468 14.91 3.39 -23.60
CA LEU A 468 16.36 3.44 -23.46
C LEU A 468 16.80 4.88 -23.13
N SER A 469 15.92 5.66 -22.48
CA SER A 469 16.13 7.10 -22.27
C SER A 469 17.39 7.39 -21.46
N GLY A 470 18.35 8.12 -22.03
CA GLY A 470 19.62 8.46 -21.37
C GLY A 470 20.54 7.27 -21.10
N CYS A 471 20.51 6.24 -21.96
CA CYS A 471 21.34 5.03 -21.88
C CYS A 471 22.73 5.09 -22.55
N LEU A 472 23.24 6.29 -22.84
CA LEU A 472 24.53 6.54 -23.50
C LEU A 472 24.60 6.06 -24.97
N VAL A 473 23.45 5.98 -25.65
CA VAL A 473 23.33 5.50 -27.03
C VAL A 473 23.84 6.57 -28.02
N THR A 474 24.53 6.13 -29.08
CA THR A 474 25.00 6.96 -30.19
C THR A 474 24.38 6.53 -31.53
N GLN A 475 24.91 7.06 -32.64
CA GLN A 475 24.56 6.62 -33.99
C GLN A 475 24.76 5.11 -34.24
N GLU A 476 25.70 4.43 -33.55
CA GLU A 476 25.93 2.98 -33.76
C GLU A 476 24.80 2.12 -33.16
N GLY A 477 24.36 2.43 -31.94
CA GLY A 477 23.21 1.79 -31.32
C GLY A 477 21.92 2.11 -32.08
N CYS A 478 21.77 3.32 -32.60
CA CYS A 478 20.63 3.68 -33.47
C CYS A 478 20.62 2.87 -34.77
N ALA A 479 21.78 2.66 -35.40
CA ALA A 479 21.90 1.80 -36.58
C ALA A 479 21.62 0.33 -36.26
N SER A 480 22.03 -0.15 -35.07
CA SER A 480 21.72 -1.50 -34.60
C SER A 480 20.22 -1.69 -34.40
N LEU A 481 19.54 -0.71 -33.78
CA LEU A 481 18.08 -0.72 -33.60
C LEU A 481 17.33 -0.66 -34.93
N ALA A 482 17.71 0.25 -35.85
CA ALA A 482 17.08 0.35 -37.16
C ALA A 482 17.20 -0.97 -37.96
N SER A 483 18.35 -1.66 -37.89
CA SER A 483 18.53 -2.98 -38.51
C SER A 483 17.61 -4.06 -37.92
N ALA A 484 17.37 -4.02 -36.59
CA ALA A 484 16.44 -4.92 -35.93
C ALA A 484 14.96 -4.60 -36.23
N LEU A 485 14.61 -3.31 -36.34
CA LEU A 485 13.24 -2.86 -36.67
C LEU A 485 12.85 -3.16 -38.12
N SER A 486 13.82 -3.11 -39.04
CA SER A 486 13.67 -3.58 -40.43
C SER A 486 13.61 -5.10 -40.57
N SER A 487 13.59 -5.86 -39.47
CA SER A 487 13.42 -7.32 -39.49
C SER A 487 11.93 -7.72 -39.42
N ASN A 488 11.65 -8.93 -39.91
CA ASN A 488 10.32 -9.51 -40.13
C ASN A 488 9.39 -9.40 -38.90
N PRO A 489 8.12 -8.99 -39.11
CA PRO A 489 7.60 -7.71 -38.63
C PRO A 489 7.81 -7.50 -37.12
N SER A 490 8.66 -6.52 -36.77
CA SER A 490 8.79 -6.08 -35.38
C SER A 490 7.45 -5.64 -34.78
N HIS A 491 7.20 -6.02 -33.53
CA HIS A 491 6.00 -5.61 -32.78
C HIS A 491 6.13 -4.22 -32.13
N LEU A 492 7.30 -3.58 -32.22
CA LEU A 492 7.58 -2.34 -31.51
C LEU A 492 6.81 -1.15 -32.08
N ARG A 493 6.05 -0.48 -31.19
CA ARG A 493 5.23 0.72 -31.44
C ARG A 493 5.86 1.99 -30.86
N GLU A 494 6.46 1.87 -29.68
CA GLU A 494 7.00 3.00 -28.93
C GLU A 494 8.50 2.78 -28.67
N LEU A 495 9.37 3.62 -29.25
CA LEU A 495 10.81 3.64 -28.99
C LEU A 495 11.26 4.97 -28.41
N ASP A 496 11.62 4.97 -27.13
CA ASP A 496 12.15 6.15 -26.44
C ASP A 496 13.67 6.10 -26.30
N LEU A 497 14.34 6.91 -27.11
CA LEU A 497 15.77 7.17 -27.12
C LEU A 497 16.09 8.60 -26.66
N SER A 498 15.16 9.28 -25.99
CA SER A 498 15.38 10.63 -25.45
C SER A 498 16.62 10.67 -24.54
N TYR A 499 17.23 11.84 -24.39
CA TYR A 499 18.41 12.08 -23.55
C TYR A 499 19.68 11.28 -23.92
N ASN A 500 19.71 10.60 -25.07
CA ASN A 500 20.90 10.00 -25.69
C ASN A 500 21.57 10.94 -26.71
N HIS A 501 22.64 10.51 -27.37
CA HIS A 501 23.29 11.30 -28.43
C HIS A 501 23.25 10.57 -29.79
N PRO A 502 22.06 10.35 -30.39
CA PRO A 502 21.90 9.58 -31.64
C PRO A 502 22.62 10.20 -32.85
N GLY A 503 23.02 11.46 -32.77
CA GLY A 503 23.58 12.22 -33.89
C GLY A 503 22.54 12.52 -34.98
N HIS A 504 22.92 13.32 -35.98
CA HIS A 504 22.06 13.58 -37.13
C HIS A 504 21.83 12.30 -37.95
N SER A 505 22.85 11.47 -38.08
CA SER A 505 22.86 10.17 -38.76
C SER A 505 21.87 9.18 -38.13
N GLY A 506 22.00 8.89 -36.84
CA GLY A 506 21.14 7.94 -36.14
C GLY A 506 19.70 8.42 -36.01
N ALA A 507 19.48 9.74 -35.78
CA ALA A 507 18.14 10.31 -35.76
C ALA A 507 17.48 10.24 -37.14
N ALA A 508 18.16 10.65 -38.21
CA ALA A 508 17.60 10.59 -39.57
C ALA A 508 17.30 9.15 -40.01
N LEU A 509 18.14 8.17 -39.64
CA LEU A 509 17.91 6.75 -39.94
C LEU A 509 16.65 6.21 -39.25
N LEU A 510 16.42 6.55 -37.98
CA LEU A 510 15.23 6.14 -37.24
C LEU A 510 13.96 6.86 -37.73
N CYS A 511 14.07 8.15 -38.10
CA CYS A 511 12.96 8.90 -38.68
C CYS A 511 12.58 8.40 -40.09
N ALA A 512 13.56 8.05 -40.94
CA ALA A 512 13.29 7.45 -42.24
C ALA A 512 12.59 6.08 -42.12
N GLY A 513 12.89 5.31 -41.07
CA GLY A 513 12.18 4.07 -40.77
C GLY A 513 10.70 4.27 -40.41
N LEU A 514 10.29 5.44 -39.92
CA LEU A 514 8.86 5.77 -39.72
C LEU A 514 8.10 5.97 -41.04
N GLU A 515 8.81 6.18 -42.15
CA GLU A 515 8.24 6.27 -43.50
C GLU A 515 8.17 4.90 -44.20
N ASP A 516 8.79 3.85 -43.62
CA ASP A 516 8.77 2.48 -44.18
C ASP A 516 7.49 1.74 -43.74
N PRO A 517 6.61 1.32 -44.67
CA PRO A 517 5.36 0.61 -44.34
C PRO A 517 5.56 -0.79 -43.72
N HIS A 518 6.79 -1.30 -43.65
CA HIS A 518 7.10 -2.55 -42.94
C HIS A 518 7.36 -2.34 -41.44
N TRP A 519 7.69 -1.12 -41.01
CA TRP A 519 7.82 -0.78 -39.59
C TRP A 519 6.43 -0.59 -38.95
N ARG A 520 6.27 -1.01 -37.69
CA ARG A 520 5.02 -0.84 -36.90
C ARG A 520 5.12 0.25 -35.83
N LEU A 521 6.12 1.13 -36.00
CA LEU A 521 6.59 2.03 -34.98
C LEU A 521 5.77 3.33 -34.98
N ASP A 522 4.76 3.40 -34.12
CA ASP A 522 3.86 4.54 -33.97
C ASP A 522 4.56 5.82 -33.44
N THR A 523 5.66 5.70 -32.69
CA THR A 523 6.38 6.86 -32.11
C THR A 523 7.86 6.58 -31.81
N VAL A 524 8.72 7.54 -32.19
CA VAL A 524 10.15 7.60 -31.80
C VAL A 524 10.46 8.92 -31.10
N SER A 525 11.05 8.84 -29.90
CA SER A 525 11.56 10.01 -29.15
C SER A 525 13.09 10.03 -29.20
N VAL A 526 13.70 11.08 -29.77
CA VAL A 526 15.17 11.24 -29.90
C VAL A 526 15.71 12.56 -29.34
N GLU A 527 14.89 13.29 -28.58
CA GLU A 527 15.23 14.64 -28.12
C GLU A 527 16.34 14.73 -27.04
N HIS A 528 16.81 15.95 -26.78
CA HIS A 528 17.46 16.36 -25.53
C HIS A 528 18.87 15.80 -25.20
N GLY A 529 19.68 15.46 -26.21
CA GLY A 529 21.10 15.13 -25.99
C GLY A 529 22.13 15.66 -26.99
N GLY A 530 22.82 16.73 -26.59
CA GLY A 530 24.18 17.01 -27.07
C GLY A 530 25.22 16.12 -26.40
N VAL A 531 26.48 16.20 -26.86
CA VAL A 531 27.61 15.32 -26.51
C VAL A 531 27.81 15.10 -25.01
N TRP A 532 27.45 16.07 -24.15
CA TRP A 532 27.53 15.93 -22.69
C TRP A 532 26.70 14.78 -22.11
N ARG A 533 25.71 14.24 -22.85
CA ARG A 533 24.97 13.04 -22.47
C ARG A 533 25.82 11.77 -22.49
N LEU A 534 26.94 11.73 -23.22
CA LEU A 534 27.86 10.60 -23.28
C LEU A 534 28.84 10.59 -22.08
N LYS A 535 28.29 10.67 -20.86
CA LYS A 535 29.05 10.64 -19.60
C LYS A 535 28.29 9.76 -18.58
N PRO A 536 28.88 8.69 -18.01
CA PRO A 536 28.14 7.71 -17.19
C PRO A 536 27.58 8.26 -15.88
N ALA A 537 26.55 7.59 -15.35
CA ALA A 537 25.80 7.91 -14.15
C ALA A 537 25.29 9.37 -14.15
N LEU A 538 25.37 10.08 -13.03
CA LEU A 538 24.93 11.48 -12.93
C LEU A 538 25.71 12.45 -13.84
N LYS A 539 26.85 12.04 -14.41
CA LYS A 539 27.69 12.92 -15.24
C LYS A 539 27.01 13.30 -16.56
N LYS A 540 26.02 12.54 -17.07
CA LYS A 540 25.21 12.93 -18.25
C LYS A 540 24.30 14.14 -18.02
N TYR A 541 24.13 14.58 -16.77
CA TYR A 541 23.43 15.82 -16.42
C TYR A 541 24.37 17.01 -16.27
N ALA A 542 25.68 16.82 -16.43
CA ALA A 542 26.70 17.82 -16.15
C ALA A 542 26.88 18.85 -17.27
N CYS A 543 26.68 20.13 -16.94
CA CYS A 543 27.30 21.24 -17.65
C CYS A 543 28.49 21.78 -16.87
N GLU A 544 29.42 22.39 -17.59
CA GLU A 544 30.47 23.24 -17.02
C GLU A 544 30.03 24.70 -17.23
N LEU A 545 30.28 25.56 -16.24
CA LEU A 545 29.97 26.99 -16.32
C LEU A 545 31.26 27.79 -16.55
N THR A 546 31.14 28.93 -17.22
CA THR A 546 32.24 29.89 -17.40
C THR A 546 31.89 31.21 -16.72
N LEU A 547 32.86 31.81 -16.03
CA LEU A 547 32.69 33.12 -15.40
C LEU A 547 32.75 34.22 -16.47
N ASP A 548 31.92 35.25 -16.33
CA ASP A 548 31.81 36.30 -17.34
C ASP A 548 32.79 37.46 -17.06
N PRO A 549 33.86 37.63 -17.88
CA PRO A 549 34.84 38.70 -17.71
C PRO A 549 34.24 40.10 -17.87
N ASN A 550 33.05 40.24 -18.45
CA ASN A 550 32.35 41.52 -18.61
C ASN A 550 31.42 41.84 -17.43
N LYS A 551 31.20 40.88 -16.52
CA LYS A 551 30.41 41.05 -15.27
C LYS A 551 31.29 41.05 -14.02
N ALA A 552 32.46 40.40 -14.05
CA ALA A 552 33.43 40.34 -12.96
C ALA A 552 33.92 41.72 -12.47
N ASN A 553 33.90 41.98 -11.18
CA ASN A 553 34.51 43.18 -10.58
C ASN A 553 36.03 43.25 -10.86
N ARG A 554 36.60 44.47 -10.94
CA ARG A 554 38.01 44.71 -11.30
C ARG A 554 39.03 44.07 -10.35
N ARG A 555 38.65 43.74 -9.11
CA ARG A 555 39.52 43.05 -8.14
C ARG A 555 39.53 41.53 -8.29
N LEU A 556 38.88 40.99 -9.33
CA LEU A 556 38.83 39.57 -9.63
C LEU A 556 39.55 39.28 -10.95
N SER A 557 40.57 38.43 -10.91
CA SER A 557 41.17 37.86 -12.11
C SER A 557 40.49 36.54 -12.46
N LEU A 558 40.32 36.26 -13.75
CA LEU A 558 39.75 35.01 -14.25
C LEU A 558 40.85 34.19 -14.96
N SER A 559 40.87 32.89 -14.69
CA SER A 559 41.86 31.94 -15.22
C SER A 559 41.22 30.57 -15.49
N GLU A 560 42.00 29.64 -16.07
CA GLU A 560 41.53 28.30 -16.47
C GLU A 560 40.25 28.37 -17.33
N ASP A 561 40.32 29.03 -18.49
CA ASP A 561 39.19 29.30 -19.40
C ASP A 561 37.97 29.97 -18.73
N ASN A 562 38.26 30.88 -17.79
CA ASN A 562 37.29 31.54 -16.90
C ASN A 562 36.57 30.59 -15.93
N ARG A 563 37.13 29.42 -15.62
CA ARG A 563 36.58 28.43 -14.65
C ARG A 563 37.16 28.60 -13.24
N LYS A 564 38.09 29.54 -13.05
CA LYS A 564 38.74 29.86 -11.79
C LYS A 564 38.80 31.37 -11.59
N VAL A 565 38.62 31.82 -10.36
CA VAL A 565 38.66 33.23 -9.99
C VAL A 565 39.61 33.46 -8.82
N THR A 566 40.38 34.54 -8.88
CA THR A 566 41.34 34.92 -7.83
C THR A 566 41.12 36.38 -7.47
N GLY A 567 40.93 36.65 -6.18
CA GLY A 567 40.76 38.00 -5.64
C GLY A 567 42.10 38.68 -5.38
N PHE A 568 42.18 39.98 -5.70
CA PHE A 568 43.33 40.84 -5.49
C PHE A 568 42.95 42.04 -4.61
N GLY A 569 43.92 42.65 -3.94
CA GLY A 569 43.69 43.87 -3.15
C GLY A 569 43.41 45.10 -4.03
N GLU A 570 43.98 45.11 -5.23
CA GLU A 570 43.99 46.23 -6.18
C GLU A 570 43.12 45.94 -7.42
N ASP A 571 42.71 47.00 -8.11
CA ASP A 571 41.88 46.95 -9.32
C ASP A 571 42.75 46.62 -10.56
N GLN A 572 42.41 45.55 -11.30
CA GLN A 572 43.10 45.16 -12.52
C GLN A 572 42.72 46.02 -13.73
N SER A 573 43.68 46.15 -14.66
CA SER A 573 43.60 46.88 -15.93
C SER A 573 42.68 46.21 -16.98
N CYS A 574 41.39 46.13 -16.66
CA CYS A 574 40.34 45.62 -17.55
C CYS A 574 39.46 46.76 -18.12
N PRO A 575 38.94 46.65 -19.36
CA PRO A 575 38.02 47.64 -19.93
C PRO A 575 36.76 47.81 -19.07
N ASP A 576 36.27 49.04 -18.92
CA ASP A 576 34.99 49.23 -18.23
C ASP A 576 33.83 48.72 -19.09
N HIS A 577 32.83 48.14 -18.43
CA HIS A 577 31.69 47.52 -19.10
C HIS A 577 30.42 47.77 -18.27
N PRO A 578 29.28 48.17 -18.87
CA PRO A 578 28.09 48.59 -18.11
C PRO A 578 27.57 47.50 -17.15
N GLU A 579 27.65 46.22 -17.53
CA GLU A 579 27.24 45.10 -16.67
C GLU A 579 28.26 44.70 -15.57
N ARG A 580 29.42 45.37 -15.50
CA ARG A 580 30.47 45.04 -14.52
C ARG A 580 30.04 45.42 -13.11
N PHE A 581 30.26 44.53 -12.13
CA PHE A 581 30.11 44.88 -10.71
C PHE A 581 31.11 45.98 -10.31
N ALA A 582 30.61 47.12 -9.84
CA ALA A 582 31.46 48.28 -9.53
C ALA A 582 32.18 48.18 -8.17
N LEU A 583 31.44 48.02 -7.08
CA LEU A 583 31.94 48.36 -5.74
C LEU A 583 32.55 47.19 -4.94
N ARG A 584 32.23 45.94 -5.26
CA ARG A 584 32.56 44.76 -4.44
C ARG A 584 32.98 43.57 -5.32
N PRO A 585 33.91 42.71 -4.84
CA PRO A 585 34.51 41.62 -5.62
C PRO A 585 33.52 40.48 -5.89
N GLN A 586 32.67 40.66 -6.90
CA GLN A 586 31.60 39.76 -7.33
C GLN A 586 31.74 39.43 -8.82
N VAL A 587 31.38 38.21 -9.23
CA VAL A 587 31.32 37.77 -10.63
C VAL A 587 30.11 36.87 -10.87
N LEU A 588 29.52 36.96 -12.07
CA LEU A 588 28.43 36.09 -12.56
C LEU A 588 28.96 35.11 -13.61
N CYS A 589 28.30 33.98 -13.77
CA CYS A 589 28.54 33.10 -14.92
C CYS A 589 28.06 33.74 -16.23
N ARG A 590 28.55 33.23 -17.36
CA ARG A 590 28.13 33.60 -18.71
C ARG A 590 26.82 32.90 -19.09
N GLU A 591 26.60 31.70 -18.59
CA GLU A 591 25.40 30.90 -18.84
C GLU A 591 24.29 31.26 -17.83
N ALA A 592 23.10 31.53 -18.34
CA ALA A 592 21.88 31.50 -17.53
C ALA A 592 21.46 30.04 -17.28
N LEU A 593 20.91 29.75 -16.11
CA LEU A 593 20.37 28.44 -15.77
C LEU A 593 18.84 28.52 -15.61
N THR A 594 18.16 27.51 -16.13
CA THR A 594 16.70 27.43 -16.24
C THR A 594 16.20 26.12 -15.68
N GLY A 595 14.96 26.11 -15.18
CA GLY A 595 14.43 24.99 -14.42
C GLY A 595 15.11 24.81 -13.07
N HIS A 596 15.04 23.60 -12.53
CA HIS A 596 15.81 23.22 -11.34
C HIS A 596 17.28 22.88 -11.71
N CYS A 597 18.22 23.16 -10.82
CA CYS A 597 19.64 22.86 -11.03
C CYS A 597 20.35 22.56 -9.70
N TYR A 598 21.46 21.85 -9.77
CA TYR A 598 22.31 21.43 -8.65
C TYR A 598 23.78 21.75 -8.95
N TRP A 599 24.56 22.09 -7.92
CA TRP A 599 25.92 22.66 -8.08
C TRP A 599 26.93 21.90 -7.21
N GLU A 600 28.06 21.46 -7.80
CA GLU A 600 29.20 20.87 -7.10
C GLU A 600 30.38 21.85 -7.14
N VAL A 601 30.80 22.40 -5.99
CA VAL A 601 31.88 23.39 -5.91
C VAL A 601 33.00 22.89 -5.02
N GLU A 602 34.22 22.86 -5.56
CA GLU A 602 35.43 22.63 -4.80
C GLU A 602 35.92 23.99 -4.27
N ARG A 603 36.17 24.07 -2.95
CA ARG A 603 36.61 25.29 -2.27
C ARG A 603 37.86 25.02 -1.44
N GLU A 604 38.72 26.03 -1.36
CA GLU A 604 39.84 26.06 -0.44
C GLU A 604 39.65 27.21 0.56
N GLY A 605 39.45 26.86 1.83
CA GLY A 605 39.03 27.78 2.88
C GLY A 605 37.63 28.38 2.67
N ARG A 606 37.42 29.56 3.25
CA ARG A 606 36.13 30.26 3.30
C ARG A 606 35.60 30.67 1.92
N ALA A 607 34.47 30.13 1.47
CA ALA A 607 33.82 30.48 0.20
C ALA A 607 32.53 31.31 0.36
N LEU A 608 32.13 32.07 -0.68
CA LEU A 608 30.78 32.60 -0.80
C LEU A 608 30.22 32.34 -2.21
N LEU A 609 29.09 31.65 -2.27
CA LEU A 609 28.45 31.15 -3.50
C LEU A 609 27.10 31.85 -3.67
N GLY A 610 27.03 32.78 -4.62
CA GLY A 610 25.86 33.63 -4.85
C GLY A 610 24.99 33.11 -5.98
N VAL A 611 23.68 33.34 -5.92
CA VAL A 611 22.74 32.96 -6.97
C VAL A 611 21.68 34.04 -7.12
N THR A 612 21.32 34.42 -8.36
CA THR A 612 20.51 35.63 -8.59
C THR A 612 19.55 35.54 -9.78
N TYR A 613 18.38 36.15 -9.64
CA TYR A 613 17.40 36.31 -10.70
C TYR A 613 17.84 37.37 -11.73
N ARG A 614 17.24 37.33 -12.92
CA ARG A 614 17.54 38.29 -14.00
C ARG A 614 17.25 39.73 -13.54
N GLY A 615 18.19 40.65 -13.80
CA GLY A 615 18.02 42.06 -13.46
C GLY A 615 18.41 42.47 -12.03
N ILE A 616 19.43 41.83 -11.45
CA ILE A 616 20.16 42.36 -10.28
C ILE A 616 20.90 43.66 -10.62
N THR A 617 20.90 44.60 -9.66
CA THR A 617 21.66 45.85 -9.72
C THR A 617 23.16 45.56 -9.54
N ARG A 618 24.04 46.16 -10.37
CA ARG A 618 25.49 45.87 -10.36
C ARG A 618 26.38 47.11 -10.15
N ARG A 619 25.78 48.30 -10.09
CA ARG A 619 26.42 49.60 -9.86
C ARG A 619 25.64 50.41 -8.81
N GLY A 620 26.29 51.38 -8.18
CA GLY A 620 25.76 52.15 -7.05
C GLY A 620 26.23 51.60 -5.69
N GLU A 621 26.24 52.48 -4.68
CA GLU A 621 26.81 52.17 -3.35
C GLU A 621 25.82 51.44 -2.41
N GLY A 622 24.55 51.40 -2.78
CA GLY A 622 23.49 50.76 -2.00
C GLY A 622 23.61 49.23 -1.92
N VAL A 623 23.00 48.68 -0.86
CA VAL A 623 22.97 47.24 -0.56
C VAL A 623 22.34 46.38 -1.67
N ASP A 624 21.56 46.98 -2.57
CA ASP A 624 20.99 46.31 -3.74
C ASP A 624 22.03 45.73 -4.71
N SER A 625 23.27 46.22 -4.67
CA SER A 625 24.39 45.71 -5.47
C SER A 625 25.09 44.47 -4.89
N LEU A 626 24.72 44.04 -3.69
CA LEU A 626 25.34 42.92 -2.96
C LEU A 626 24.49 41.66 -3.00
N LEU A 627 25.10 40.56 -3.44
CA LEU A 627 24.49 39.22 -3.45
C LEU A 627 24.03 38.82 -2.03
N GLY A 628 22.78 38.36 -1.91
CA GLY A 628 22.13 38.01 -0.63
C GLY A 628 21.65 39.19 0.22
N ARG A 629 21.98 40.44 -0.14
CA ARG A 629 21.49 41.64 0.55
C ARG A 629 20.23 42.26 -0.06
N ASN A 630 19.77 41.74 -1.20
CA ASN A 630 18.54 42.14 -1.89
C ASN A 630 17.57 40.94 -2.05
N ASN A 631 16.35 41.20 -2.53
CA ASN A 631 15.34 40.18 -2.83
C ASN A 631 15.54 39.47 -4.20
N LYS A 632 16.53 39.90 -4.99
CA LYS A 632 16.87 39.31 -6.30
C LYS A 632 18.00 38.28 -6.23
N SER A 633 18.55 38.01 -5.06
CA SER A 633 19.70 37.11 -4.90
C SER A 633 19.80 36.51 -3.50
N TRP A 634 20.41 35.34 -3.45
CA TRP A 634 20.83 34.65 -2.24
C TRP A 634 22.35 34.40 -2.31
N ILE A 635 22.99 34.21 -1.16
CA ILE A 635 24.39 33.79 -1.08
C ILE A 635 24.58 32.80 0.05
N LEU A 636 25.32 31.73 -0.21
CA LEU A 636 25.76 30.76 0.79
C LEU A 636 27.20 31.08 1.18
N VAL A 637 27.40 31.48 2.43
CA VAL A 637 28.73 31.66 3.03
C VAL A 637 29.16 30.33 3.63
N CYS A 638 30.27 29.79 3.13
CA CYS A 638 30.91 28.59 3.62
C CYS A 638 32.13 28.98 4.45
N HIS A 639 32.10 28.71 5.75
CA HIS A 639 33.30 28.58 6.57
C HIS A 639 33.67 27.10 6.67
N ASP A 640 34.80 26.77 7.29
CA ASP A 640 35.33 25.40 7.22
C ASP A 640 34.44 24.41 8.00
N ASP A 641 33.95 24.80 9.18
CA ASP A 641 33.03 24.01 10.02
C ASP A 641 31.57 24.53 10.06
N SER A 642 31.25 25.66 9.40
CA SER A 642 29.92 26.31 9.53
C SER A 642 29.45 27.04 8.27
N TYR A 643 28.14 27.28 8.18
CA TYR A 643 27.48 27.71 6.94
C TYR A 643 26.35 28.70 7.19
N PHE A 644 26.28 29.76 6.39
CA PHE A 644 25.27 30.80 6.54
C PHE A 644 24.65 31.18 5.19
N ALA A 645 23.35 30.93 5.03
CA ALA A 645 22.60 31.51 3.91
C ALA A 645 22.28 32.98 4.23
N TRP A 646 22.34 33.85 3.21
CA TRP A 646 21.80 35.21 3.29
C TRP A 646 20.84 35.46 2.12
N TYR A 647 19.68 36.02 2.43
CA TYR A 647 18.67 36.46 1.45
C TYR A 647 17.98 37.72 1.97
N ASN A 648 17.75 38.70 1.08
CA ASN A 648 17.08 39.96 1.39
C ASN A 648 17.60 40.65 2.68
N GLY A 649 18.92 40.63 2.86
CA GLY A 649 19.59 41.28 3.99
C GLY A 649 19.64 40.47 5.29
N ARG A 650 18.92 39.35 5.39
CA ARG A 650 18.85 38.49 6.58
C ARG A 650 19.76 37.28 6.42
N GLY A 651 20.53 36.97 7.47
CA GLY A 651 21.30 35.74 7.57
C GLY A 651 20.47 34.61 8.20
N THR A 652 20.86 33.36 7.93
CA THR A 652 20.31 32.15 8.55
C THR A 652 21.45 31.14 8.68
N ASP A 653 21.70 30.69 9.90
CA ASP A 653 22.70 29.66 10.22
C ASP A 653 22.19 28.27 9.79
N ILE A 654 23.11 27.40 9.41
CA ILE A 654 22.84 26.10 8.80
C ILE A 654 23.54 25.02 9.62
N VAL A 655 22.77 24.38 10.49
CA VAL A 655 23.24 23.28 11.33
C VAL A 655 23.37 22.00 10.52
N LEU A 656 24.60 21.50 10.38
CA LEU A 656 24.89 20.15 9.92
C LEU A 656 24.60 19.12 11.03
N PRO A 657 24.00 17.95 10.72
CA PRO A 657 23.96 16.84 11.66
C PRO A 657 25.37 16.38 12.02
N SER A 658 25.60 16.06 13.29
CA SER A 658 26.87 15.48 13.76
C SER A 658 27.15 14.12 13.10
N SER A 659 28.43 13.78 12.98
CA SER A 659 28.94 12.67 12.18
C SER A 659 28.43 11.29 12.64
N GLY A 660 27.33 10.83 12.02
CA GLY A 660 26.70 9.55 12.36
C GLY A 660 25.83 8.89 11.27
N SER A 661 25.71 9.48 10.07
CA SER A 661 25.15 8.79 8.89
C SER A 661 25.47 9.55 7.59
N HIS A 662 25.76 8.81 6.50
CA HIS A 662 25.92 9.41 5.16
C HIS A 662 24.55 9.62 4.51
N GLN A 663 23.89 10.74 4.78
CA GLN A 663 22.71 11.19 4.04
C GLN A 663 23.06 12.31 3.06
N SER A 664 23.04 12.02 1.76
CA SER A 664 23.04 13.06 0.73
C SER A 664 21.65 13.69 0.64
N ARG A 665 21.58 15.03 0.71
CA ARG A 665 20.34 15.80 0.53
C ARG A 665 20.56 16.93 -0.46
N SER A 666 19.57 17.16 -1.32
CA SER A 666 19.64 18.09 -2.44
C SER A 666 18.76 19.33 -2.24
N VAL A 667 19.21 20.46 -2.76
CA VAL A 667 18.43 21.70 -2.84
C VAL A 667 17.92 21.88 -4.27
N SER A 668 16.73 22.46 -4.43
CA SER A 668 16.19 22.89 -5.73
C SER A 668 15.59 24.29 -5.63
N GLY A 669 15.60 25.02 -6.74
CA GLY A 669 15.04 26.37 -6.86
C GLY A 669 14.87 26.75 -8.34
N PRO A 670 14.12 27.81 -8.67
CA PRO A 670 13.83 28.20 -10.05
C PRO A 670 14.96 28.99 -10.73
N ALA A 671 14.80 29.18 -12.04
CA ALA A 671 15.76 29.77 -12.99
C ALA A 671 16.54 31.00 -12.45
N CYS A 672 17.87 30.93 -12.50
CA CYS A 672 18.78 31.92 -11.93
C CYS A 672 20.17 31.91 -12.59
N TRP A 673 20.97 32.92 -12.31
CA TRP A 673 22.38 33.02 -12.65
C TRP A 673 23.23 32.66 -11.43
N LEU A 674 24.20 31.77 -11.59
CA LEU A 674 25.16 31.44 -10.55
C LEU A 674 26.31 32.47 -10.52
N SER A 675 26.84 32.75 -9.33
CA SER A 675 27.83 33.80 -9.09
C SER A 675 28.80 33.44 -7.96
N VAL A 676 29.97 34.08 -7.96
CA VAL A 676 31.02 33.89 -6.95
C VAL A 676 31.39 35.24 -6.34
N LEU A 677 31.65 35.25 -5.04
CA LEU A 677 32.19 36.37 -4.30
C LEU A 677 33.23 35.76 -3.33
N LEU A 678 34.52 36.04 -3.48
CA LEU A 678 35.53 35.26 -2.74
C LEU A 678 36.83 36.02 -2.39
N GLN A 679 37.41 35.65 -1.25
CA GLN A 679 38.68 36.16 -0.69
C GLN A 679 39.79 35.08 -0.62
N SER A 680 39.51 33.88 -1.12
CA SER A 680 40.43 32.77 -1.40
C SER A 680 40.01 32.09 -2.72
N VAL A 681 40.71 31.07 -3.20
CA VAL A 681 40.51 30.53 -4.55
C VAL A 681 39.50 29.36 -4.57
N PRO A 682 38.38 29.45 -5.30
CA PRO A 682 37.51 28.31 -5.59
C PRO A 682 37.94 27.62 -6.90
N ARG A 683 37.51 26.38 -7.08
CA ARG A 683 37.59 25.69 -8.38
C ARG A 683 36.24 25.05 -8.72
N TRP A 684 35.69 25.36 -9.89
CA TRP A 684 34.45 24.73 -10.32
C TRP A 684 34.73 23.31 -10.80
N ARG A 685 34.15 22.29 -10.13
CA ARG A 685 34.20 20.89 -10.62
C ARG A 685 33.02 20.52 -11.51
N ARG A 686 31.78 20.90 -11.16
CA ARG A 686 30.59 20.50 -11.93
C ARG A 686 29.33 21.30 -11.59
N VAL A 687 28.42 21.46 -12.57
CA VAL A 687 27.02 21.81 -12.33
C VAL A 687 26.14 20.76 -13.00
N LEU A 688 25.14 20.22 -12.29
CA LEU A 688 24.16 19.31 -12.87
C LEU A 688 22.88 20.10 -13.21
N ARG A 689 22.50 20.14 -14.48
CA ARG A 689 21.21 20.70 -14.90
C ARG A 689 20.12 19.65 -14.74
N HIS A 690 19.00 20.02 -14.11
CA HIS A 690 17.75 19.31 -14.34
C HIS A 690 17.14 19.85 -15.64
N THR A 691 16.39 19.01 -16.35
CA THR A 691 15.53 19.42 -17.46
C THR A 691 14.12 19.01 -17.08
N ASP A 692 13.16 19.93 -17.13
CA ASP A 692 11.91 19.83 -16.34
C ASP A 692 10.86 18.83 -16.90
N THR A 693 11.22 17.90 -17.78
CA THR A 693 10.28 16.93 -18.37
C THR A 693 10.12 15.61 -17.61
N HIS A 694 10.96 15.31 -16.60
CA HIS A 694 10.79 14.12 -15.75
C HIS A 694 10.97 14.42 -14.24
N PRO A 695 9.94 14.27 -13.39
CA PRO A 695 9.92 14.75 -12.00
C PRO A 695 10.62 13.82 -10.98
N HIS A 696 11.59 13.01 -11.39
CA HIS A 696 12.00 11.82 -10.64
C HIS A 696 13.52 11.64 -10.49
N LEU A 697 14.25 12.62 -9.96
CA LEU A 697 15.71 12.52 -9.72
C LEU A 697 16.11 12.77 -8.24
N PRO A 698 16.14 11.74 -7.38
CA PRO A 698 16.73 11.83 -6.04
C PRO A 698 17.89 10.82 -5.81
N PHE A 699 19.09 11.37 -5.90
CA PHE A 699 20.33 11.07 -5.14
C PHE A 699 20.48 9.73 -4.37
N LEU A 700 21.44 8.93 -4.82
CA LEU A 700 22.26 8.02 -4.00
C LEU A 700 23.74 8.23 -4.39
N LEU A 701 24.64 8.18 -3.42
CA LEU A 701 26.10 8.24 -3.59
C LEU A 701 26.77 7.36 -2.53
N HIS A 702 27.63 6.44 -2.94
CA HIS A 702 28.33 5.48 -2.08
C HIS A 702 29.81 5.29 -2.54
N PRO A 703 30.70 4.62 -1.80
CA PRO A 703 31.82 5.35 -1.21
C PRO A 703 33.23 4.98 -1.73
N GLY A 704 34.14 5.97 -1.68
CA GLY A 704 35.57 5.82 -1.90
C GLY A 704 36.25 7.20 -1.99
N GLY A 705 37.14 7.54 -1.07
CA GLY A 705 37.88 8.82 -1.03
C GLY A 705 39.39 8.62 -1.20
N PRO A 706 40.26 9.58 -0.80
CA PRO A 706 40.04 10.95 -0.28
C PRO A 706 40.71 12.01 -1.22
N PRO A 707 40.90 13.31 -0.86
CA PRO A 707 40.49 14.06 0.33
C PRO A 707 39.55 15.26 -0.04
N PRO A 708 39.44 16.34 0.76
CA PRO A 708 38.16 16.79 1.28
C PRO A 708 37.37 17.71 0.33
N CYS A 709 36.05 17.51 0.31
CA CYS A 709 35.08 18.53 -0.10
C CYS A 709 33.99 18.58 0.97
N VAL A 710 33.75 19.76 1.54
CA VAL A 710 32.84 19.94 2.68
C VAL A 710 31.46 20.38 2.17
N TRP A 711 30.41 19.63 2.53
CA TRP A 711 29.06 19.75 1.97
C TRP A 711 28.05 20.40 2.92
N VAL A 712 26.95 20.91 2.36
CA VAL A 712 25.99 21.78 3.05
C VAL A 712 24.55 21.39 2.74
N PRO A 713 23.68 21.19 3.75
CA PRO A 713 22.23 21.08 3.53
C PRO A 713 21.60 22.49 3.58
N CYS A 714 20.51 22.75 2.86
CA CYS A 714 19.55 23.75 3.33
C CYS A 714 18.16 23.50 2.73
N ALA A 715 17.24 23.03 3.56
CA ALA A 715 15.81 23.25 3.33
C ALA A 715 15.39 24.41 4.24
N LEU A 716 14.52 25.31 3.75
CA LEU A 716 13.58 26.11 4.55
C LEU A 716 12.61 26.87 3.61
N PHE A 717 11.36 26.39 3.58
CA PHE A 717 10.10 27.04 3.14
C PHE A 717 9.84 27.51 1.70
N ASN A 718 8.79 26.89 1.14
CA ASN A 718 7.78 27.56 0.31
C ASN A 718 7.09 28.72 1.07
N CYS A 719 6.73 29.80 0.38
CA CYS A 719 5.87 30.83 0.93
C CYS A 719 4.38 30.54 0.70
N ARG A 720 3.60 30.24 1.76
CA ARG A 720 2.21 30.72 1.99
C ARG A 720 1.63 30.28 3.35
N PHE A 721 1.76 31.17 4.34
CA PHE A 721 0.89 31.42 5.52
C PHE A 721 0.42 30.30 6.51
N LEU A 722 0.20 30.75 7.76
CA LEU A 722 -0.36 30.07 8.94
C LEU A 722 0.55 28.98 9.59
N SER A 723 0.69 28.89 10.92
CA SER A 723 0.27 29.81 11.99
C SER A 723 1.11 29.69 13.28
N VAL A 724 1.22 30.82 13.99
CA VAL A 724 1.74 31.11 15.34
C VAL A 724 1.67 29.96 16.39
N SER A 725 2.75 29.75 17.17
CA SER A 725 2.77 29.79 18.66
C SER A 725 4.15 29.46 19.26
N VAL A 726 4.42 29.95 20.47
CA VAL A 726 5.74 29.95 21.15
C VAL A 726 5.58 29.59 22.64
N SER A 727 6.58 28.91 23.22
CA SER A 727 6.91 28.96 24.65
C SER A 727 8.42 28.73 24.86
N VAL A 728 8.97 29.20 25.97
CA VAL A 728 10.42 29.41 26.21
C VAL A 728 10.80 28.94 27.62
N ILE A 729 12.04 28.46 27.84
CA ILE A 729 12.96 28.84 28.95
C ILE A 729 14.27 28.00 28.90
N VAL A 730 15.37 28.67 29.25
CA VAL A 730 16.83 28.37 29.27
C VAL A 730 17.42 29.35 30.32
N PRO A 731 18.59 29.22 31.01
CA PRO A 731 19.76 28.29 30.91
C PRO A 731 20.02 27.50 32.25
N LEU A 732 21.18 26.92 32.67
CA LEU A 732 22.62 27.32 32.71
C LEU A 732 23.61 26.14 32.98
N LEU A 733 24.85 26.25 32.42
CA LEU A 733 26.21 25.86 32.93
C LEU A 733 26.45 24.45 33.56
N SER A 734 27.59 23.74 33.46
CA SER A 734 28.84 23.72 32.65
C SER A 734 29.62 22.41 33.02
N LEU A 735 30.91 22.09 32.78
CA LEU A 735 32.08 22.78 32.19
C LEU A 735 32.99 21.82 31.37
N SER A 736 34.09 21.25 31.92
CA SER A 736 35.16 20.53 31.16
C SER A 736 35.85 19.33 31.90
N PRO A 737 36.61 18.44 31.20
CA PRO A 737 37.25 17.17 31.70
C PRO A 737 38.81 17.29 31.83
N PRO A 738 39.68 16.23 31.89
CA PRO A 738 39.58 14.74 32.08
C PRO A 738 40.30 14.31 33.42
N PRO A 739 41.30 13.39 33.62
CA PRO A 739 41.95 12.23 32.90
C PRO A 739 42.12 10.88 33.71
N PRO A 740 42.74 9.80 33.15
CA PRO A 740 43.00 8.49 33.81
C PRO A 740 44.47 8.36 34.37
N PRO A 741 45.05 7.20 34.87
CA PRO A 741 44.72 5.77 34.63
C PRO A 741 45.05 4.65 35.68
N SER A 742 44.69 3.40 35.31
CA SER A 742 45.52 2.15 35.34
C SER A 742 45.26 0.96 36.33
N ARG A 743 45.05 -0.22 35.70
CA ARG A 743 45.53 -1.61 35.99
C ARG A 743 45.55 -2.20 37.42
N ARG A 744 44.90 -3.37 37.59
CA ARG A 744 45.44 -4.71 38.03
C ARG A 744 44.29 -5.63 38.55
N THR A 745 44.34 -6.98 38.64
CA THR A 745 44.90 -8.14 37.86
C THR A 745 44.41 -9.44 38.53
N HIS A 746 44.26 -10.56 37.79
CA HIS A 746 43.94 -11.94 38.28
C HIS A 746 42.54 -12.11 38.96
N ALA A 747 41.98 -13.30 39.26
CA ALA A 747 41.88 -14.66 38.63
C ALA A 747 40.90 -15.51 39.52
N ASP A 748 40.51 -16.79 39.35
CA ASP A 748 40.75 -17.89 38.38
C ASP A 748 39.68 -19.03 38.57
N ILE A 749 39.82 -20.18 37.86
CA ILE A 749 39.35 -21.56 38.20
C ILE A 749 37.83 -21.92 38.15
N ASN A 750 37.43 -22.60 37.05
CA ASN A 750 36.84 -23.98 36.94
C ASN A 750 35.50 -24.40 37.66
N PRO A 751 34.90 -25.60 37.35
CA PRO A 751 33.42 -25.76 37.31
C PRO A 751 32.87 -27.04 38.03
N HIS A 752 31.69 -27.55 37.58
CA HIS A 752 30.90 -28.72 38.03
C HIS A 752 29.99 -28.48 39.28
N ALA A 753 28.82 -29.14 39.47
CA ALA A 753 27.91 -29.91 38.59
C ALA A 753 26.56 -30.22 39.32
N TYR A 754 25.60 -30.88 38.63
CA TYR A 754 24.30 -31.39 39.12
C TYR A 754 23.21 -30.31 39.42
N ILE A 755 21.89 -30.55 39.35
CA ILE A 755 21.07 -31.79 39.26
C ILE A 755 20.10 -31.77 38.03
N ASN A 756 19.63 -32.94 37.60
CA ASN A 756 18.74 -33.23 36.45
C ASN A 756 17.24 -33.24 36.87
N PRO A 757 16.21 -33.09 36.00
CA PRO A 757 15.72 -34.27 35.25
C PRO A 757 15.11 -34.04 33.84
N HIS A 758 15.37 -35.00 32.95
CA HIS A 758 14.48 -35.56 31.90
C HIS A 758 13.67 -34.63 30.96
N ALA A 759 14.12 -34.56 29.70
CA ALA A 759 13.39 -35.14 28.56
C ALA A 759 14.37 -35.44 27.42
N TYR A 760 14.43 -36.68 26.91
CA TYR A 760 15.35 -37.06 25.82
C TYR A 760 14.59 -37.43 24.55
N ILE A 761 14.79 -36.63 23.51
CA ILE A 761 15.00 -37.03 22.11
C ILE A 761 14.32 -38.35 21.68
N ASN A 762 13.33 -38.26 20.79
CA ASN A 762 13.65 -38.60 19.40
C ASN A 762 12.82 -37.87 18.34
N THR A 763 13.45 -37.70 17.17
CA THR A 763 12.80 -37.16 15.98
C THR A 763 12.27 -38.31 15.12
N HIS A 764 11.06 -38.19 14.61
CA HIS A 764 10.65 -38.91 13.40
C HIS A 764 9.89 -37.95 12.48
N THR A 765 10.48 -37.73 11.31
CA THR A 765 9.83 -37.06 10.18
C THR A 765 8.64 -37.87 9.71
N TYR A 766 7.45 -37.27 9.68
CA TYR A 766 6.39 -37.70 8.79
C TYR A 766 6.06 -36.56 7.82
N ILE A 767 6.29 -36.83 6.54
CA ILE A 767 5.73 -36.03 5.44
C ILE A 767 4.25 -36.39 5.41
N ASN A 768 3.41 -35.61 6.10
CA ASN A 768 1.98 -35.82 6.04
C ASN A 768 1.44 -35.14 4.78
N THR A 769 1.29 -35.91 3.70
CA THR A 769 0.55 -35.48 2.52
C THR A 769 -0.88 -35.20 2.92
N ASN A 770 -1.33 -33.94 2.85
CA ASN A 770 -2.71 -33.55 3.13
C ASN A 770 -3.66 -34.11 2.07
N VAL A 771 -3.99 -35.40 2.20
CA VAL A 771 -5.27 -35.94 1.74
C VAL A 771 -6.33 -35.33 2.67
N PRO A 772 -7.24 -34.47 2.20
CA PRO A 772 -8.27 -33.90 3.05
C PRO A 772 -9.16 -35.00 3.61
N THR A 773 -9.48 -34.93 4.91
CA THR A 773 -10.48 -35.82 5.53
C THR A 773 -11.83 -35.65 4.81
N HIS A 774 -12.64 -36.71 4.78
CA HIS A 774 -13.89 -36.71 4.02
C HIS A 774 -14.81 -35.54 4.38
N GLU A 775 -14.90 -35.20 5.67
CA GLU A 775 -15.61 -34.01 6.17
C GLU A 775 -15.08 -32.71 5.54
N HIS A 776 -13.75 -32.51 5.50
CA HIS A 776 -13.17 -31.29 4.92
C HIS A 776 -13.44 -31.14 3.41
N ILE A 777 -13.55 -32.27 2.69
CA ILE A 777 -14.02 -32.27 1.29
C ILE A 777 -15.50 -31.87 1.24
N TYR A 778 -16.33 -32.49 2.07
CA TYR A 778 -17.77 -32.23 2.09
C TYR A 778 -18.11 -30.81 2.55
N THR A 779 -17.46 -30.22 3.54
CA THR A 779 -17.68 -28.82 3.93
C THR A 779 -17.35 -27.85 2.79
N ASN A 780 -16.25 -28.09 2.05
CA ASN A 780 -15.93 -27.29 0.87
C ASN A 780 -16.94 -27.46 -0.28
N MET A 781 -17.47 -28.68 -0.46
CA MET A 781 -18.50 -28.97 -1.46
C MET A 781 -19.86 -28.38 -1.05
N LEU A 782 -20.19 -28.42 0.24
CA LEU A 782 -21.39 -27.85 0.86
C LEU A 782 -21.39 -26.33 0.74
N CYS A 783 -20.29 -25.64 1.10
CA CYS A 783 -20.19 -24.19 0.94
C CYS A 783 -20.36 -23.76 -0.52
N LYS A 784 -19.84 -24.53 -1.49
CA LYS A 784 -20.09 -24.28 -2.93
C LYS A 784 -21.56 -24.52 -3.28
N TYR A 785 -22.16 -25.61 -2.81
CA TYR A 785 -23.56 -25.96 -3.07
C TYR A 785 -24.54 -24.94 -2.48
N GLN A 786 -24.37 -24.56 -1.21
CA GLN A 786 -25.11 -23.51 -0.52
C GLN A 786 -24.94 -22.16 -1.23
N CYS A 787 -23.73 -21.77 -1.63
CA CYS A 787 -23.50 -20.54 -2.40
C CYS A 787 -24.20 -20.58 -3.77
N CYS A 788 -24.22 -21.72 -4.47
CA CYS A 788 -24.96 -21.89 -5.72
C CYS A 788 -26.49 -21.86 -5.51
N GLN A 789 -27.02 -22.56 -4.51
CA GLN A 789 -28.45 -22.51 -4.16
C GLN A 789 -28.88 -21.10 -3.75
N PHE A 790 -28.08 -20.41 -2.95
CA PHE A 790 -28.34 -19.04 -2.52
C PHE A 790 -28.38 -18.10 -3.73
N ASN A 791 -27.40 -18.19 -4.64
CA ASN A 791 -27.41 -17.40 -5.89
C ASN A 791 -28.59 -17.75 -6.83
N ALA A 792 -29.08 -18.98 -6.84
CA ALA A 792 -30.29 -19.35 -7.57
C ALA A 792 -31.56 -18.74 -6.92
N LEU A 793 -31.69 -18.81 -5.59
CA LEU A 793 -32.77 -18.19 -4.82
C LEU A 793 -32.78 -16.66 -5.00
N LEU A 794 -31.59 -16.05 -5.00
CA LEU A 794 -31.33 -14.63 -5.26
C LEU A 794 -31.73 -14.21 -6.70
N THR A 795 -31.54 -15.10 -7.67
CA THR A 795 -31.99 -14.90 -9.07
C THR A 795 -33.52 -14.98 -9.18
N ALA A 796 -34.17 -15.87 -8.43
CA ALA A 796 -35.64 -15.92 -8.36
C ALA A 796 -36.23 -14.67 -7.64
N LEU A 797 -35.59 -14.22 -6.56
CA LEU A 797 -36.02 -13.05 -5.78
C LEU A 797 -35.82 -11.72 -6.52
N THR A 798 -34.82 -11.60 -7.40
CA THR A 798 -34.66 -10.42 -8.27
C THR A 798 -35.72 -10.35 -9.37
N GLN A 799 -36.19 -11.48 -9.90
CA GLN A 799 -37.33 -11.53 -10.83
C GLN A 799 -38.67 -11.13 -10.17
N ALA A 800 -38.80 -11.22 -8.85
CA ALA A 800 -39.98 -10.82 -8.10
C ALA A 800 -40.14 -9.30 -7.89
N ASN A 801 -39.24 -8.48 -8.44
CA ASN A 801 -39.37 -7.02 -8.58
C ASN A 801 -39.55 -6.20 -7.26
N PHE A 802 -38.97 -6.68 -6.14
CA PHE A 802 -38.95 -5.95 -4.87
C PHE A 802 -37.73 -5.02 -4.75
N ASN A 803 -37.97 -3.70 -4.65
CA ASN A 803 -36.93 -2.67 -4.54
C ASN A 803 -35.99 -2.76 -3.31
N GLY A 804 -36.21 -3.71 -2.38
CA GLY A 804 -35.27 -4.01 -1.29
C GLY A 804 -34.11 -4.93 -1.68
N VAL A 805 -34.23 -5.69 -2.77
CA VAL A 805 -33.29 -6.78 -3.12
C VAL A 805 -31.90 -6.26 -3.52
N PHE A 806 -31.78 -5.05 -4.07
CA PHE A 806 -30.48 -4.45 -4.37
C PHE A 806 -29.66 -4.04 -3.12
N SER A 807 -30.31 -3.66 -2.02
CA SER A 807 -29.62 -3.50 -0.73
C SER A 807 -29.28 -4.84 -0.07
N PHE A 808 -30.14 -5.86 -0.26
CA PHE A 808 -29.90 -7.24 0.20
C PHE A 808 -28.64 -7.82 -0.41
N LEU A 809 -28.52 -7.72 -1.75
CA LEU A 809 -27.33 -8.09 -2.54
C LEU A 809 -26.03 -7.49 -1.99
N ARG A 810 -25.99 -6.18 -1.75
CA ARG A 810 -24.79 -5.49 -1.23
C ARG A 810 -24.46 -5.89 0.21
N GLY A 811 -25.45 -5.97 1.09
CA GLY A 811 -25.24 -6.35 2.49
C GLY A 811 -24.65 -7.75 2.66
N ILE A 812 -25.07 -8.71 1.81
CA ILE A 812 -24.58 -10.09 1.85
C ILE A 812 -23.16 -10.23 1.30
N ASN A 813 -22.78 -9.52 0.23
CA ASN A 813 -21.39 -9.56 -0.25
C ASN A 813 -20.40 -9.01 0.80
N VAL A 814 -20.78 -7.97 1.56
CA VAL A 814 -19.97 -7.46 2.68
C VAL A 814 -19.89 -8.48 3.83
N LEU A 815 -20.96 -9.24 4.09
CA LEU A 815 -20.98 -10.31 5.10
C LEU A 815 -20.15 -11.54 4.70
N LEU A 816 -20.21 -11.97 3.44
CA LEU A 816 -19.43 -13.10 2.93
C LEU A 816 -17.93 -12.81 2.93
N ALA A 817 -17.53 -11.55 2.70
CA ALA A 817 -16.15 -11.09 2.89
C ALA A 817 -15.69 -11.09 4.36
N TRP A 818 -16.62 -11.20 5.32
CA TRP A 818 -16.35 -11.21 6.77
C TRP A 818 -16.48 -12.59 7.42
N GLN A 819 -17.38 -13.48 6.95
CA GLN A 819 -17.37 -14.91 7.33
C GLN A 819 -16.23 -15.70 6.64
N THR A 820 -15.31 -15.00 5.95
CA THR A 820 -14.06 -15.54 5.38
C THR A 820 -12.83 -14.71 5.79
N LEU A 821 -12.90 -14.07 6.97
CA LEU A 821 -11.80 -13.42 7.68
C LEU A 821 -11.39 -14.25 8.89
#